data_AF-A0A532UTF1-F1
#
_entry.id   AF-A0A532UTF1-F1
#
_cell.length_a   1.000
_cell.length_b   1.000
_cell.length_c   1.000
_cell.angle_alpha   90.00
_cell.angle_beta   90.00
_cell.angle_gamma   90.00
#
_symmetry.space_group_name_H-M   'P 1'
#
loop_
_entity.id
_entity.type
_entity.pdbx_description
1 polymer ?
#
loop_
_entity_poly.entity_id
_entity_poly.type
_entity_poly.pdbx_seq_one_letter_code
_entity_poly.pdbx_strand_id
1 'polypeptide(L)'
;MVRKVLLVVALLILGCSDGVMGVETELWDIFELTLKGPTDGNPFVDVTFGAEFRQGGEVFKPAGFYDGNGSYKVRFMPNRTGKWTYTTKSNRKELNGRKGNFTCTKVGPGNHGPVRVSDTYKLAYADGTPHFSVGTTCYAWVHQGDRMEEQTLETLKNAPFNKMRMCVFPKAYSYNKNEPEYYAYEGKPPKDWDFKRFNPAFWHHFEKRVRQLRDMGIEADIIIFHPYDRWDFKNMGHENNLFYLRYLVARLAAYRNVWWSFANEFDLLKWPMEHWDQYMKLVQQIDPYDHLRGIHNCRTWYDHSKPWVTHSSIQNSDFRRAKEYREKYGKPAIYDECRYEGDIPQGWGHISAEQMTRNFWMGSLAGCYVGHGETYKHPEDLLWWAKGGVLRGQSPARIQFMKDIVEELPYAQMDPDFSNYPEVYILSKQAECYLMYFAGKNPVALDLPGDRPYKVDGIDTWGMKILPIGSASKGKFTFMPPKQDYAIRLTRYASGEKMRPEAKATADKTEGIAPLTVRFSTPWKENCRWDFGDERNSTEKTPAHTFQEPGIYTVILTITDRDGSSACATLPIRVDRNSKEPVVKFGFVDGDYPKVTLHGGKITRSSDGAYDLGSGKPFTWIKTGDGPIRELEGARSFTITGWLKASGMKVGSGGNRILFSLQHNHSGIDLVHHANGAMRLAVNEWPDRIRNDSSEGKVKLGKWVFFTVTYDASKRKDNVCWYFGDENTPANLDRKTSYNNGPVDEGTGDLAIGNFNKTLQGAGLDRQFRGQIRGLQIYASRLGRRGALSLEKIRELQKMR
;
A
#
# COMPACT_ATOMS: atom_id res chain seq x y z
N MET A 1 -14.31 30.19 16.02
CA MET A 1 -14.53 30.49 17.45
C MET A 1 -14.56 29.17 18.20
N VAL A 2 -13.43 28.79 18.81
CA VAL A 2 -13.20 27.44 19.37
C VAL A 2 -13.75 27.38 20.79
N ARG A 3 -14.84 26.63 21.03
CA ARG A 3 -15.28 26.29 22.38
C ARG A 3 -14.45 25.09 22.87
N LYS A 4 -13.59 25.34 23.87
CA LYS A 4 -12.94 24.30 24.68
C LYS A 4 -14.02 23.43 25.34
N VAL A 5 -14.10 22.16 24.97
CA VAL A 5 -14.88 21.16 25.71
C VAL A 5 -14.00 20.68 26.87
N LEU A 6 -14.44 20.96 28.09
CA LEU A 6 -13.83 20.45 29.32
C LEU A 6 -14.22 18.98 29.47
N LEU A 7 -13.24 18.07 29.48
CA LEU A 7 -13.44 16.66 29.84
C LEU A 7 -13.49 16.57 31.38
N VAL A 8 -14.60 16.07 31.94
CA VAL A 8 -14.72 15.80 33.38
C VAL A 8 -14.09 14.44 33.67
N VAL A 9 -12.88 14.43 34.21
CA VAL A 9 -12.31 13.25 34.89
C VAL A 9 -12.81 13.29 36.32
N ALA A 10 -13.80 12.47 36.67
CA ALA A 10 -14.24 12.31 38.06
C ALA A 10 -13.19 11.52 38.86
N LEU A 11 -12.19 12.21 39.41
CA LEU A 11 -11.22 11.64 40.34
C LEU A 11 -11.84 11.58 41.74
N LEU A 12 -12.21 10.40 42.22
CA LEU A 12 -12.68 10.21 43.60
C LEU A 12 -11.54 9.70 44.49
N ILE A 13 -11.04 10.56 45.38
CA ILE A 13 -10.29 10.18 46.58
C ILE A 13 -11.32 10.13 47.71
N LEU A 14 -11.84 8.93 48.04
CA LEU A 14 -12.81 8.79 49.12
C LEU A 14 -12.10 8.84 50.49
N GLY A 15 -12.09 10.03 51.09
CA GLY A 15 -12.13 10.19 52.54
C GLY A 15 -13.56 9.96 53.05
N CYS A 16 -13.72 9.37 54.22
CA CYS A 16 -15.03 8.98 54.77
C CYS A 16 -16.03 10.15 54.90
N SER A 17 -17.31 9.80 54.72
CA SER A 17 -18.57 10.51 55.02
C SER A 17 -19.16 11.48 53.98
N ASP A 18 -20.42 11.14 53.63
CA ASP A 18 -21.55 11.91 53.13
C ASP A 18 -21.55 12.60 51.74
N GLY A 19 -22.40 12.04 50.85
CA GLY A 19 -23.16 12.78 49.84
C GLY A 19 -22.41 13.29 48.61
N VAL A 20 -21.87 12.42 47.77
CA VAL A 20 -21.25 12.82 46.48
C VAL A 20 -22.32 12.92 45.38
N MET A 21 -22.36 14.06 44.67
CA MET A 21 -23.12 14.28 43.43
C MET A 21 -22.90 13.13 42.43
N GLY A 22 -23.95 12.79 41.66
CA GLY A 22 -23.97 11.60 40.80
C GLY A 22 -22.80 11.54 39.82
N VAL A 23 -21.96 10.51 39.94
CA VAL A 23 -20.89 10.23 38.98
C VAL A 23 -21.51 9.78 37.67
N GLU A 24 -21.15 10.41 36.56
CA GLU A 24 -21.64 10.10 35.22
C GLU A 24 -20.50 9.62 34.31
N THR A 25 -20.80 8.64 33.44
CA THR A 25 -19.92 8.10 32.40
C THR A 25 -20.77 7.88 31.15
N GLU A 26 -20.26 8.19 29.96
CA GLU A 26 -20.99 7.87 28.72
C GLU A 26 -21.03 6.36 28.44
N LEU A 27 -22.06 5.92 27.73
CA LEU A 27 -22.12 4.59 27.13
C LEU A 27 -20.83 4.32 26.33
N TRP A 28 -20.19 3.17 26.55
CA TRP A 28 -18.89 2.79 25.98
C TRP A 28 -17.70 3.72 26.28
N ASP A 29 -17.80 4.57 27.30
CA ASP A 29 -16.64 5.24 27.90
C ASP A 29 -16.25 4.57 29.24
N ILE A 30 -15.22 5.09 29.91
CA ILE A 30 -14.62 4.42 31.06
C ILE A 30 -15.14 5.01 32.37
N PHE A 31 -15.76 4.17 33.19
CA PHE A 31 -15.86 4.40 34.63
C PHE A 31 -14.62 3.82 35.32
N GLU A 32 -13.88 4.63 36.08
CA GLU A 32 -12.69 4.20 36.83
C GLU A 32 -12.92 4.33 38.33
N LEU A 33 -12.89 3.19 39.04
CA LEU A 33 -12.84 3.16 40.50
C LEU A 33 -11.38 3.13 40.94
N THR A 34 -10.99 4.10 41.78
CA THR A 34 -9.67 4.10 42.45
C THR A 34 -9.86 3.94 43.97
N LEU A 35 -9.12 3.00 44.57
CA LEU A 35 -9.08 2.79 46.01
C LEU A 35 -7.64 2.85 46.53
N LYS A 36 -7.50 3.26 47.79
CA LYS A 36 -6.24 3.13 48.53
C LYS A 36 -6.19 1.76 49.21
N GLY A 37 -5.03 1.15 49.13
CA GLY A 37 -4.78 -0.18 49.65
C GLY A 37 -3.31 -0.37 50.03
N PRO A 38 -2.92 -1.62 50.27
CA PRO A 38 -1.63 -1.95 50.85
C PRO A 38 -0.47 -1.75 49.87
N THR A 39 0.71 -1.49 50.45
CA THR A 39 1.99 -1.36 49.73
C THR A 39 3.05 -2.34 50.23
N ASP A 40 2.73 -3.15 51.24
CA ASP A 40 3.58 -4.23 51.74
C ASP A 40 3.74 -5.37 50.72
N GLY A 41 4.87 -6.06 50.74
CA GLY A 41 5.17 -7.19 49.86
C GLY A 41 5.33 -6.81 48.38
N ASN A 42 4.76 -7.61 47.49
CA ASN A 42 4.59 -7.31 46.08
C ASN A 42 3.09 -7.17 45.75
N PRO A 43 2.52 -5.96 45.81
CA PRO A 43 1.13 -5.67 45.47
C PRO A 43 0.64 -6.20 44.11
N PHE A 44 1.53 -6.38 43.14
CA PHE A 44 1.16 -6.91 41.81
C PHE A 44 0.88 -8.42 41.84
N VAL A 45 1.40 -9.13 42.83
CA VAL A 45 1.26 -10.60 42.97
C VAL A 45 0.39 -10.96 44.17
N ASP A 46 0.63 -10.31 45.30
CA ASP A 46 0.06 -10.69 46.61
C ASP A 46 -1.40 -10.24 46.78
N VAL A 47 -1.86 -9.29 45.95
CA VAL A 47 -3.20 -8.71 46.06
C VAL A 47 -4.05 -9.08 44.85
N THR A 48 -5.14 -9.78 45.11
CA THR A 48 -6.24 -9.97 44.16
C THR A 48 -7.23 -8.83 44.32
N PHE A 49 -7.61 -8.19 43.22
CA PHE A 49 -8.56 -7.07 43.24
C PHE A 49 -9.42 -7.06 41.98
N GLY A 50 -10.67 -6.65 42.10
CA GLY A 50 -11.63 -6.51 41.02
C GLY A 50 -12.97 -6.00 41.54
N ALA A 51 -13.96 -5.86 40.65
CA ALA A 51 -15.30 -5.47 41.05
C ALA A 51 -16.37 -6.16 40.21
N GLU A 52 -17.53 -6.40 40.82
CA GLU A 52 -18.74 -6.79 40.12
C GLU A 52 -19.59 -5.55 39.86
N PHE A 53 -19.80 -5.21 38.59
CA PHE A 53 -20.69 -4.15 38.14
C PHE A 53 -22.03 -4.75 37.73
N ARG A 54 -23.13 -4.14 38.19
CA ARG A 54 -24.48 -4.68 38.03
C ARG A 54 -25.48 -3.62 37.60
N GLN A 55 -26.30 -3.98 36.63
CA GLN A 55 -27.51 -3.27 36.25
C GLN A 55 -28.59 -4.29 35.85
N GLY A 56 -29.69 -4.33 36.61
CA GLY A 56 -30.70 -5.39 36.43
C GLY A 56 -30.10 -6.78 36.62
N GLY A 57 -30.30 -7.68 35.65
CA GLY A 57 -29.72 -9.02 35.65
C GLY A 57 -28.31 -9.12 35.08
N GLU A 58 -27.77 -8.06 34.46
CA GLU A 58 -26.42 -8.07 33.86
C GLU A 58 -25.34 -7.87 34.93
N VAL A 59 -24.26 -8.66 34.83
CA VAL A 59 -23.14 -8.65 35.76
C VAL A 59 -21.83 -8.69 34.97
N PHE A 60 -21.00 -7.68 35.15
CA PHE A 60 -19.64 -7.63 34.61
C PHE A 60 -18.63 -7.77 35.74
N LYS A 61 -17.55 -8.53 35.52
CA LYS A 61 -16.53 -8.81 36.53
C LYS A 61 -15.11 -8.46 36.05
N PRO A 62 -14.84 -7.20 35.65
CA PRO A 62 -13.49 -6.79 35.26
C PRO A 62 -12.52 -6.98 36.42
N ALA A 63 -11.32 -7.46 36.08
CA ALA A 63 -10.20 -7.50 37.03
C ALA A 63 -9.73 -6.08 37.37
N GLY A 64 -9.28 -5.90 38.60
CA GLY A 64 -8.57 -4.71 39.03
C GLY A 64 -7.06 -4.89 38.92
N PHE A 65 -6.33 -3.80 39.10
CA PHE A 65 -4.87 -3.78 39.04
C PHE A 65 -4.29 -2.81 40.06
N TYR A 66 -3.05 -3.07 40.50
CA TYR A 66 -2.25 -2.13 41.27
C TYR A 66 -1.62 -1.10 40.33
N ASP A 67 -1.63 0.17 40.73
CA ASP A 67 -1.21 1.31 39.91
C ASP A 67 -0.09 2.15 40.56
N GLY A 68 0.63 1.56 41.52
CA GLY A 68 1.68 2.23 42.28
C GLY A 68 1.17 3.07 43.45
N ASN A 69 2.05 3.38 44.40
CA ASN A 69 1.79 4.28 45.53
C ASN A 69 0.49 3.98 46.29
N GLY A 70 0.23 2.69 46.55
CA GLY A 70 -0.96 2.21 47.28
C GLY A 70 -2.27 2.37 46.51
N SER A 71 -2.22 2.68 45.21
CA SER A 71 -3.38 2.90 44.35
C SER A 71 -3.81 1.60 43.68
N TYR A 72 -5.09 1.25 43.79
CA TYR A 72 -5.69 0.10 43.13
C TYR A 72 -6.88 0.55 42.30
N LYS A 73 -6.97 0.07 41.05
CA LYS A 73 -7.96 0.53 40.08
C LYS A 73 -8.76 -0.61 39.49
N VAL A 74 -10.04 -0.34 39.21
CA VAL A 74 -10.88 -1.18 38.33
C VAL A 74 -11.50 -0.26 37.29
N ARG A 75 -11.37 -0.62 36.01
CA ARG A 75 -12.00 0.10 34.90
C ARG A 75 -13.17 -0.69 34.34
N PHE A 76 -14.28 0.01 34.11
CA PHE A 76 -15.49 -0.57 33.57
C PHE A 76 -16.01 0.25 32.39
N MET A 77 -16.29 -0.42 31.27
CA MET A 77 -16.94 0.16 30.10
C MET A 77 -18.42 -0.27 30.09
N PRO A 78 -19.37 0.58 30.50
CA PRO A 78 -20.78 0.21 30.51
C PRO A 78 -21.29 0.03 29.07
N ASN A 79 -22.14 -0.98 28.89
CA ASN A 79 -22.79 -1.32 27.61
C ASN A 79 -24.25 -0.86 27.54
N ARG A 80 -24.77 -0.24 28.61
CA ARG A 80 -26.16 0.22 28.71
C ARG A 80 -26.28 1.49 29.54
N THR A 81 -27.17 2.38 29.12
CA THR A 81 -27.48 3.63 29.85
C THR A 81 -28.26 3.36 31.14
N GLY A 82 -28.27 4.32 32.05
CA GLY A 82 -28.95 4.26 33.34
C GLY A 82 -28.02 3.95 34.51
N LYS A 83 -28.61 3.70 35.68
CA LYS A 83 -27.86 3.52 36.93
C LYS A 83 -27.18 2.16 37.00
N TRP A 84 -25.89 2.17 37.31
CA TRP A 84 -25.06 0.99 37.58
C TRP A 84 -24.64 0.97 39.04
N THR A 85 -24.49 -0.22 39.62
CA THR A 85 -23.94 -0.41 40.97
C THR A 85 -22.69 -1.26 40.89
N TYR A 86 -21.79 -1.12 41.85
CA TYR A 86 -20.61 -1.99 41.95
C TYR A 86 -20.40 -2.53 43.36
N THR A 87 -19.77 -3.70 43.46
CA THR A 87 -19.20 -4.24 44.69
C THR A 87 -17.81 -4.80 44.42
N THR A 88 -16.79 -4.34 45.15
CA THR A 88 -15.41 -4.82 44.96
C THR A 88 -15.18 -6.18 45.62
N LYS A 89 -14.21 -6.94 45.09
CA LYS A 89 -13.75 -8.21 45.63
C LYS A 89 -12.23 -8.21 45.74
N SER A 90 -11.71 -8.57 46.92
CA SER A 90 -10.27 -8.67 47.18
C SER A 90 -9.95 -9.63 48.33
N ASN A 91 -8.73 -10.15 48.35
CA ASN A 91 -8.15 -10.82 49.53
C ASN A 91 -7.69 -9.85 50.62
N ARG A 92 -7.71 -8.53 50.36
CA ARG A 92 -7.36 -7.49 51.34
C ARG A 92 -8.62 -6.78 51.85
N LYS A 93 -8.78 -6.68 53.17
CA LYS A 93 -10.00 -6.16 53.83
C LYS A 93 -10.30 -4.72 53.42
N GLU A 94 -9.26 -3.92 53.26
CA GLU A 94 -9.31 -2.51 52.87
C GLU A 94 -9.84 -2.31 51.44
N LEU A 95 -9.72 -3.31 50.56
CA LEU A 95 -10.19 -3.28 49.17
C LEU A 95 -11.47 -4.09 48.94
N ASN A 96 -11.81 -5.04 49.82
CA ASN A 96 -12.92 -5.98 49.63
C ASN A 96 -14.27 -5.39 50.07
N GLY A 97 -15.34 -5.71 49.33
CA GLY A 97 -16.73 -5.40 49.72
C GLY A 97 -17.11 -3.91 49.65
N ARG A 98 -16.32 -3.07 48.97
CA ARG A 98 -16.64 -1.65 48.77
C ARG A 98 -17.76 -1.52 47.75
N LYS A 99 -18.77 -0.71 48.07
CA LYS A 99 -19.97 -0.53 47.22
C LYS A 99 -20.09 0.90 46.75
N GLY A 100 -20.70 1.09 45.59
CA GLY A 100 -21.05 2.40 45.06
C GLY A 100 -21.93 2.29 43.83
N ASN A 101 -22.19 3.43 43.19
CA ASN A 101 -23.02 3.51 42.00
C ASN A 101 -22.59 4.70 41.13
N PHE A 102 -22.94 4.63 39.84
CA PHE A 102 -22.77 5.71 38.87
C PHE A 102 -23.88 5.63 37.82
N THR A 103 -24.07 6.70 37.05
CA THR A 103 -25.06 6.76 35.96
C THR A 103 -24.34 6.69 34.61
N CYS A 104 -24.71 5.72 33.78
CA CYS A 104 -24.30 5.68 32.39
C CYS A 104 -25.21 6.58 31.54
N THR A 105 -24.67 7.60 30.90
CA THR A 105 -25.41 8.52 30.01
C THR A 105 -25.37 8.02 28.56
N LYS A 106 -26.11 8.67 27.66
CA LYS A 106 -26.03 8.39 26.21
C LYS A 106 -24.64 8.75 25.67
N VAL A 107 -24.26 8.14 24.56
CA VAL A 107 -23.02 8.49 23.84
C VAL A 107 -23.01 9.97 23.43
N GLY A 108 -21.83 10.60 23.54
CA GLY A 108 -21.53 11.88 22.92
C GLY A 108 -21.19 11.75 21.42
N PRO A 109 -21.04 12.88 20.70
CA PRO A 109 -20.65 12.87 19.29
C PRO A 109 -19.34 12.12 19.03
N GLY A 110 -19.29 11.28 18.00
CA GLY A 110 -18.10 10.50 17.62
C GLY A 110 -17.83 9.24 18.47
N ASN A 111 -18.65 8.98 19.49
CA ASN A 111 -18.58 7.74 20.26
C ASN A 111 -19.54 6.69 19.68
N HIS A 112 -18.99 5.80 18.85
CA HIS A 112 -19.73 4.69 18.23
C HIS A 112 -19.60 3.36 19.01
N GLY A 113 -18.84 3.37 20.11
CA GLY A 113 -18.48 2.16 20.85
C GLY A 113 -17.37 1.34 20.17
N PRO A 114 -17.10 0.11 20.64
CA PRO A 114 -16.03 -0.74 20.10
C PRO A 114 -16.38 -1.34 18.74
N VAL A 115 -15.37 -1.57 17.89
CA VAL A 115 -15.52 -2.27 16.61
C VAL A 115 -15.69 -3.78 16.82
N ARG A 116 -16.58 -4.39 16.03
CA ARG A 116 -16.93 -5.82 16.03
C ARG A 116 -16.94 -6.38 14.61
N VAL A 117 -16.89 -7.70 14.53
CA VAL A 117 -17.25 -8.42 13.30
C VAL A 117 -18.76 -8.28 13.07
N SER A 118 -19.14 -7.92 11.84
CA SER A 118 -20.51 -7.87 11.35
C SER A 118 -20.62 -8.77 10.10
N ASP A 119 -21.73 -9.48 9.93
CA ASP A 119 -22.04 -10.27 8.73
C ASP A 119 -20.86 -11.12 8.20
N THR A 120 -20.19 -11.82 9.12
CA THR A 120 -19.04 -12.73 8.89
C THR A 120 -17.73 -12.05 8.46
N TYR A 121 -17.75 -11.17 7.46
CA TYR A 121 -16.54 -10.60 6.84
C TYR A 121 -16.38 -9.10 7.05
N LYS A 122 -17.41 -8.43 7.56
CA LYS A 122 -17.47 -6.98 7.67
C LYS A 122 -17.13 -6.54 9.08
N LEU A 123 -16.89 -5.24 9.25
CA LEU A 123 -16.65 -4.62 10.54
C LEU A 123 -17.68 -3.51 10.75
N ALA A 124 -18.18 -3.40 11.97
CA ALA A 124 -19.08 -2.33 12.40
C ALA A 124 -18.79 -1.95 13.84
N TYR A 125 -19.04 -0.69 14.18
CA TYR A 125 -19.08 -0.23 15.55
C TYR A 125 -20.27 -0.82 16.32
N ALA A 126 -20.24 -0.74 17.65
CA ALA A 126 -21.27 -1.30 18.51
C ALA A 126 -22.66 -0.66 18.32
N ASP A 127 -22.73 0.57 17.80
CA ASP A 127 -23.99 1.22 17.41
C ASP A 127 -24.54 0.79 16.04
N GLY A 128 -23.84 -0.10 15.33
CA GLY A 128 -24.19 -0.57 13.99
C GLY A 128 -23.61 0.27 12.85
N THR A 129 -22.91 1.37 13.14
CA THR A 129 -22.22 2.17 12.13
C THR A 129 -21.15 1.31 11.44
N PRO A 130 -21.16 1.18 10.12
CA PRO A 130 -20.14 0.42 9.41
C PRO A 130 -18.72 0.98 9.67
N HIS A 131 -17.73 0.10 9.85
CA HIS A 131 -16.32 0.48 10.02
C HIS A 131 -15.46 -0.02 8.85
N PHE A 132 -15.05 0.86 7.94
CA PHE A 132 -14.12 0.54 6.87
C PHE A 132 -12.68 0.78 7.36
N SER A 133 -12.03 -0.27 7.84
CA SER A 133 -10.69 -0.18 8.44
C SER A 133 -9.63 0.17 7.40
N VAL A 134 -9.01 1.34 7.56
CA VAL A 134 -7.84 1.82 6.82
C VAL A 134 -6.72 1.98 7.83
N GLY A 135 -5.84 0.98 7.90
CA GLY A 135 -4.79 0.92 8.91
C GLY A 135 -3.52 1.66 8.51
N THR A 136 -2.69 2.01 9.49
CA THR A 136 -1.26 2.28 9.29
C THR A 136 -0.38 1.58 10.33
N THR A 137 0.92 1.47 10.05
CA THR A 137 1.91 0.84 10.93
C THR A 137 2.88 1.87 11.47
N CYS A 138 2.99 1.93 12.80
CA CYS A 138 3.89 2.83 13.51
C CYS A 138 4.39 2.15 14.80
N TYR A 139 5.23 1.12 14.66
CA TYR A 139 5.41 0.11 15.69
C TYR A 139 5.86 0.63 17.06
N ALA A 140 6.78 1.58 17.13
CA ALA A 140 7.46 1.99 18.36
C ALA A 140 7.27 3.46 18.70
N TRP A 141 6.21 4.08 18.18
CA TRP A 141 5.98 5.52 18.30
C TRP A 141 5.88 5.99 19.74
N VAL A 142 5.20 5.23 20.60
CA VAL A 142 5.06 5.50 22.06
C VAL A 142 6.36 5.34 22.88
N HIS A 143 7.47 5.05 22.20
CA HIS A 143 8.79 4.87 22.80
C HIS A 143 9.80 5.91 22.29
N GLN A 144 9.32 6.97 21.61
CA GLN A 144 10.18 7.98 20.99
C GLN A 144 10.28 9.29 21.79
N GLY A 145 9.56 9.38 22.91
CA GLY A 145 9.50 10.57 23.75
C GLY A 145 8.46 11.58 23.28
N ASP A 146 7.98 12.39 24.21
CA ASP A 146 6.78 13.23 24.05
C ASP A 146 6.80 14.08 22.77
N ARG A 147 7.95 14.69 22.41
CA ARG A 147 8.05 15.55 21.22
C ARG A 147 7.70 14.81 19.92
N MET A 148 8.22 13.60 19.73
CA MET A 148 7.99 12.83 18.49
C MET A 148 6.61 12.17 18.50
N GLU A 149 6.14 11.77 19.67
CA GLU A 149 4.80 11.23 19.86
C GLU A 149 3.72 12.26 19.54
N GLU A 150 3.84 13.51 20.01
CA GLU A 150 2.91 14.59 19.68
C GLU A 150 2.94 14.94 18.18
N GLN A 151 4.13 14.90 17.55
CA GLN A 151 4.23 15.07 16.10
C GLN A 151 3.53 13.95 15.33
N THR A 152 3.61 12.71 15.83
CA THR A 152 2.91 11.56 15.25
C THR A 152 1.39 11.77 15.32
N LEU A 153 0.87 12.19 16.46
CA LEU A 153 -0.54 12.51 16.63
C LEU A 153 -1.00 13.63 15.68
N GLU A 154 -0.20 14.68 15.51
CA GLU A 154 -0.53 15.76 14.57
C GLU A 154 -0.58 15.27 13.12
N THR A 155 0.35 14.41 12.71
CA THR A 155 0.32 13.77 11.39
C THR A 155 -0.93 12.90 11.22
N LEU A 156 -1.30 12.10 12.22
CA LEU A 156 -2.47 11.22 12.17
C LEU A 156 -3.79 11.99 12.02
N LYS A 157 -3.94 13.19 12.61
CA LYS A 157 -5.15 14.01 12.47
C LYS A 157 -5.48 14.35 11.02
N ASN A 158 -4.45 14.43 10.18
CA ASN A 158 -4.55 14.84 8.78
C ASN A 158 -4.37 13.65 7.81
N ALA A 159 -4.31 12.43 8.33
CA ALA A 159 -4.09 11.20 7.57
C ALA A 159 -5.38 10.37 7.48
N PRO A 160 -5.54 9.48 6.49
CA PRO A 160 -6.79 8.73 6.29
C PRO A 160 -7.05 7.62 7.32
N PHE A 161 -6.10 7.38 8.21
CA PHE A 161 -6.03 6.16 9.01
C PHE A 161 -6.97 6.21 10.20
N ASN A 162 -7.80 5.18 10.33
CA ASN A 162 -8.67 4.96 11.50
C ASN A 162 -8.24 3.73 12.31
N LYS A 163 -7.08 3.14 12.01
CA LYS A 163 -6.44 2.10 12.82
C LYS A 163 -4.92 2.25 12.78
N MET A 164 -4.23 2.01 13.89
CA MET A 164 -2.77 2.04 13.95
C MET A 164 -2.19 0.84 14.71
N ARG A 165 -1.25 0.12 14.06
CA ARG A 165 -0.48 -0.95 14.70
C ARG A 165 0.65 -0.39 15.55
N MET A 166 0.69 -0.76 16.83
CA MET A 166 1.65 -0.26 17.80
C MET A 166 2.06 -1.32 18.83
N CYS A 167 3.35 -1.42 19.13
CA CYS A 167 3.92 -2.36 20.09
C CYS A 167 3.82 -1.83 21.52
N VAL A 168 3.38 -2.70 22.43
CA VAL A 168 3.51 -2.43 23.87
C VAL A 168 4.98 -2.32 24.23
N PHE A 169 5.77 -3.35 23.95
CA PHE A 169 7.20 -3.33 24.25
C PHE A 169 7.99 -2.46 23.24
N PRO A 170 9.15 -1.91 23.65
CA PRO A 170 10.02 -1.15 22.77
C PRO A 170 10.60 -2.05 21.67
N LYS A 171 10.85 -1.45 20.50
CA LYS A 171 11.35 -2.15 19.31
C LYS A 171 12.84 -1.88 19.10
N ALA A 172 13.68 -2.92 19.07
CA ALA A 172 15.05 -2.80 18.59
C ALA A 172 15.16 -3.38 17.18
N TYR A 173 15.48 -2.55 16.19
CA TYR A 173 15.59 -2.98 14.80
C TYR A 173 16.49 -2.04 13.97
N SER A 174 16.76 -2.41 12.71
CA SER A 174 17.28 -1.45 11.73
C SER A 174 16.38 -0.22 11.69
N TYR A 175 17.00 0.96 11.71
CA TYR A 175 16.32 2.26 11.72
C TYR A 175 15.47 2.54 12.97
N ASN A 176 15.70 1.79 14.06
CA ASN A 176 15.18 2.11 15.38
C ASN A 176 16.15 1.67 16.49
N LYS A 177 16.95 2.62 16.97
CA LYS A 177 17.99 2.40 17.99
C LYS A 177 17.79 3.21 19.27
N ASN A 178 16.74 4.02 19.33
CA ASN A 178 16.44 4.87 20.47
C ASN A 178 16.21 4.00 21.72
N GLU A 179 16.70 4.46 22.87
CA GLU A 179 16.29 3.90 24.16
C GLU A 179 14.94 4.50 24.55
N PRO A 180 13.99 3.70 25.05
CA PRO A 180 12.73 4.23 25.56
C PRO A 180 12.97 4.98 26.88
N GLU A 181 12.12 5.98 27.14
CA GLU A 181 12.12 6.72 28.41
C GLU A 181 11.60 5.86 29.57
N TYR A 182 10.64 4.98 29.28
CA TYR A 182 10.01 4.09 30.24
C TYR A 182 10.09 2.63 29.80
N TYR A 183 10.19 1.72 30.77
CA TYR A 183 10.11 0.27 30.56
C TYR A 183 8.96 -0.32 31.37
N ALA A 184 8.35 -1.41 30.88
CA ALA A 184 7.13 -1.99 31.46
C ALA A 184 7.29 -2.57 32.88
N TYR A 185 8.52 -2.88 33.28
CA TYR A 185 8.87 -3.53 34.55
C TYR A 185 9.88 -2.69 35.35
N GLU A 186 9.86 -2.87 36.67
CA GLU A 186 10.94 -2.40 37.53
C GLU A 186 12.20 -3.25 37.27
N GLY A 187 13.38 -2.62 37.36
CA GLY A 187 14.65 -3.28 37.07
C GLY A 187 15.69 -2.33 36.50
N LYS A 188 16.77 -2.90 35.98
CA LYS A 188 17.86 -2.19 35.32
C LYS A 188 17.94 -2.61 33.85
N PRO A 189 17.75 -1.67 32.90
CA PRO A 189 17.98 -1.96 31.49
C PRO A 189 19.47 -2.33 31.25
N PRO A 190 19.76 -3.14 30.20
CA PRO A 190 18.79 -3.61 29.24
C PRO A 190 18.01 -4.85 29.66
N LYS A 191 18.44 -5.66 30.64
CA LYS A 191 17.89 -7.03 30.83
C LYS A 191 17.56 -7.46 32.28
N ASP A 192 17.98 -6.70 33.29
CA ASP A 192 17.82 -7.10 34.70
C ASP A 192 16.45 -6.66 35.22
N TRP A 193 15.40 -7.41 34.87
CA TRP A 193 14.00 -7.05 35.16
C TRP A 193 13.39 -7.92 36.24
N ASP A 194 12.61 -7.31 37.13
CA ASP A 194 11.66 -8.04 37.95
C ASP A 194 10.33 -8.19 37.18
N PHE A 195 10.17 -9.31 36.48
CA PHE A 195 8.95 -9.60 35.71
C PHE A 195 7.69 -9.79 36.58
N LYS A 196 7.80 -9.69 37.91
CA LYS A 196 6.68 -9.66 38.84
C LYS A 196 6.37 -8.26 39.36
N ARG A 197 7.10 -7.22 38.96
CA ARG A 197 6.86 -5.82 39.34
C ARG A 197 6.78 -4.92 38.10
N PHE A 198 5.57 -4.45 37.80
CA PHE A 198 5.37 -3.50 36.72
C PHE A 198 5.80 -2.10 37.13
N ASN A 199 6.26 -1.30 36.18
CA ASN A 199 6.54 0.13 36.38
C ASN A 199 5.32 0.97 36.00
N PRO A 200 4.55 1.55 36.94
CA PRO A 200 3.32 2.27 36.63
C PRO A 200 3.49 3.44 35.66
N ALA A 201 4.65 4.12 35.67
CA ALA A 201 4.90 5.28 34.80
C ALA A 201 4.84 4.91 33.31
N PHE A 202 5.41 3.76 32.94
CA PHE A 202 5.29 3.22 31.58
C PHE A 202 3.83 3.04 31.18
N TRP A 203 3.03 2.46 32.08
CA TRP A 203 1.64 2.14 31.81
C TRP A 203 0.76 3.39 31.74
N HIS A 204 1.03 4.40 32.57
CA HIS A 204 0.37 5.71 32.46
C HIS A 204 0.65 6.38 31.12
N HIS A 205 1.91 6.33 30.66
CA HIS A 205 2.30 6.85 29.36
C HIS A 205 1.63 6.13 28.19
N PHE A 206 1.68 4.79 28.20
CA PHE A 206 1.06 3.97 27.16
C PHE A 206 -0.46 4.21 27.08
N GLU A 207 -1.15 4.25 28.22
CA GLU A 207 -2.58 4.54 28.31
C GLU A 207 -2.95 5.94 27.82
N LYS A 208 -2.12 6.95 28.11
CA LYS A 208 -2.29 8.31 27.57
C LYS A 208 -2.35 8.26 26.04
N ARG A 209 -1.44 7.51 25.41
CA ARG A 209 -1.38 7.38 23.95
C ARG A 209 -2.54 6.58 23.37
N VAL A 210 -2.96 5.48 24.01
CA VAL A 210 -4.17 4.73 23.61
C VAL A 210 -5.43 5.61 23.67
N ARG A 211 -5.56 6.43 24.72
CA ARG A 211 -6.67 7.39 24.88
C ARG A 211 -6.67 8.47 23.80
N GLN A 212 -5.51 9.02 23.47
CA GLN A 212 -5.42 10.05 22.43
C GLN A 212 -5.82 9.51 21.05
N LEU A 213 -5.45 8.27 20.72
CA LEU A 213 -5.95 7.62 19.50
C LEU A 213 -7.47 7.44 19.51
N ARG A 214 -8.03 7.01 20.63
CA ARG A 214 -9.48 6.87 20.82
C ARG A 214 -10.21 8.18 20.56
N ASP A 215 -9.71 9.27 21.13
CA ASP A 215 -10.31 10.60 21.02
C ASP A 215 -10.21 11.16 19.59
N MET A 216 -9.32 10.60 18.76
CA MET A 216 -9.18 10.88 17.33
C MET A 216 -9.99 9.93 16.43
N GLY A 217 -10.72 8.96 17.00
CA GLY A 217 -11.43 7.93 16.21
C GLY A 217 -10.49 6.90 15.56
N ILE A 218 -9.31 6.68 16.15
CA ILE A 218 -8.31 5.71 15.68
C ILE A 218 -8.29 4.49 16.61
N GLU A 219 -8.51 3.33 16.02
CA GLU A 219 -8.37 2.03 16.66
C GLU A 219 -6.88 1.77 16.98
N ALA A 220 -6.58 1.51 18.25
CA ALA A 220 -5.26 1.12 18.72
C ALA A 220 -5.11 -0.40 18.58
N ASP A 221 -4.40 -0.84 17.54
CA ASP A 221 -4.09 -2.25 17.29
C ASP A 221 -2.82 -2.63 18.07
N ILE A 222 -3.05 -3.11 19.30
CA ILE A 222 -2.04 -3.34 20.32
C ILE A 222 -1.29 -4.64 20.04
N ILE A 223 -0.06 -4.51 19.57
CA ILE A 223 0.88 -5.63 19.41
C ILE A 223 1.43 -5.99 20.79
N ILE A 224 0.95 -7.13 21.32
CA ILE A 224 1.25 -7.61 22.66
C ILE A 224 2.69 -8.12 22.76
N PHE A 225 3.14 -8.91 21.78
CA PHE A 225 4.49 -9.49 21.71
C PHE A 225 5.12 -9.30 20.32
N HIS A 226 6.45 -9.27 20.22
CA HIS A 226 7.15 -9.18 18.94
C HIS A 226 8.62 -9.63 19.04
N PRO A 227 9.28 -10.02 17.93
CA PRO A 227 10.67 -10.50 17.95
C PRO A 227 11.73 -9.39 18.03
N TYR A 228 11.34 -8.13 17.83
CA TYR A 228 12.24 -6.97 17.71
C TYR A 228 12.76 -6.47 19.06
N ASP A 229 13.58 -7.26 19.73
CA ASP A 229 13.90 -7.01 21.13
C ASP A 229 15.37 -7.29 21.47
N ARG A 230 15.93 -6.38 22.28
CA ARG A 230 17.25 -6.49 22.93
C ARG A 230 17.18 -6.41 24.46
N TRP A 231 16.00 -6.12 25.01
CA TRP A 231 15.76 -5.92 26.43
C TRP A 231 15.23 -7.16 27.16
N ASP A 232 15.10 -8.28 26.45
CA ASP A 232 14.69 -9.60 26.97
C ASP A 232 13.19 -9.75 27.25
N PHE A 233 12.35 -8.80 26.84
CA PHE A 233 10.88 -8.93 26.87
C PHE A 233 10.36 -10.07 25.98
N LYS A 234 11.12 -10.49 24.96
CA LYS A 234 10.79 -11.70 24.17
C LYS A 234 11.11 -13.02 24.88
N ASN A 235 11.78 -12.99 26.03
CA ASN A 235 12.25 -14.17 26.76
C ASN A 235 11.75 -14.20 28.22
N MET A 236 10.66 -13.48 28.55
CA MET A 236 10.11 -13.43 29.92
C MET A 236 9.70 -14.81 30.47
N GLY A 237 9.40 -15.76 29.58
CA GLY A 237 8.92 -17.10 29.93
C GLY A 237 7.39 -17.17 30.04
N HIS A 238 6.85 -18.38 29.90
CA HIS A 238 5.41 -18.62 29.76
C HIS A 238 4.57 -18.05 30.92
N GLU A 239 4.96 -18.33 32.17
CA GLU A 239 4.25 -17.86 33.36
C GLU A 239 4.26 -16.33 33.50
N ASN A 240 5.35 -15.68 33.11
CA ASN A 240 5.44 -14.23 33.14
C ASN A 240 4.61 -13.60 32.00
N ASN A 241 4.54 -14.24 30.83
CA ASN A 241 3.65 -13.82 29.75
C ASN A 241 2.18 -13.89 30.18
N LEU A 242 1.75 -14.96 30.86
CA LEU A 242 0.38 -15.07 31.39
C LEU A 242 0.09 -14.01 32.46
N PHE A 243 1.04 -13.74 33.34
CA PHE A 243 0.94 -12.70 34.35
C PHE A 243 0.82 -11.29 33.74
N TYR A 244 1.67 -11.00 32.75
CA TYR A 244 1.63 -9.78 31.95
C TYR A 244 0.30 -9.57 31.25
N LEU A 245 -0.25 -10.60 30.57
CA LEU A 245 -1.53 -10.52 29.88
C LEU A 245 -2.67 -10.13 30.82
N ARG A 246 -2.72 -10.68 32.04
CA ARG A 246 -3.74 -10.31 33.04
C ARG A 246 -3.66 -8.84 33.41
N TYR A 247 -2.45 -8.33 33.59
CA TYR A 247 -2.23 -6.92 33.93
C TYR A 247 -2.56 -5.99 32.74
N LEU A 248 -2.08 -6.32 31.54
CA LEU A 248 -2.36 -5.58 30.30
C LEU A 248 -3.88 -5.45 30.05
N VAL A 249 -4.62 -6.56 30.14
CA VAL A 249 -6.07 -6.56 29.89
C VAL A 249 -6.82 -5.80 30.98
N ALA A 250 -6.49 -5.99 32.27
CA ALA A 250 -7.13 -5.24 33.36
C ALA A 250 -7.01 -3.72 33.19
N ARG A 251 -5.90 -3.27 32.60
CA ARG A 251 -5.63 -1.86 32.33
C ARG A 251 -6.32 -1.34 31.07
N LEU A 252 -6.26 -2.09 29.97
CA LEU A 252 -6.63 -1.55 28.65
C LEU A 252 -7.99 -2.01 28.13
N ALA A 253 -8.58 -3.09 28.64
CA ALA A 253 -9.82 -3.64 28.08
C ALA A 253 -10.99 -2.65 28.14
N ALA A 254 -11.03 -1.70 29.07
CA ALA A 254 -12.13 -0.72 29.08
C ALA A 254 -12.05 0.33 27.96
N TYR A 255 -10.94 0.43 27.22
CA TYR A 255 -10.80 1.37 26.10
C TYR A 255 -11.45 0.77 24.84
N ARG A 256 -12.57 1.35 24.41
CA ARG A 256 -13.36 0.88 23.25
C ARG A 256 -12.59 0.74 21.93
N ASN A 257 -11.50 1.46 21.76
CA ASN A 257 -10.70 1.47 20.53
C ASN A 257 -9.56 0.45 20.55
N VAL A 258 -9.51 -0.47 21.52
CA VAL A 258 -8.42 -1.46 21.63
C VAL A 258 -8.71 -2.69 20.78
N TRP A 259 -7.73 -3.08 19.96
CA TRP A 259 -7.68 -4.38 19.30
C TRP A 259 -6.44 -5.13 19.80
N TRP A 260 -6.56 -6.44 19.96
CA TRP A 260 -5.49 -7.30 20.45
C TRP A 260 -4.78 -8.01 19.30
N SER A 261 -3.60 -7.53 18.92
CA SER A 261 -2.68 -8.25 18.03
C SER A 261 -1.68 -9.04 18.87
N PHE A 262 -1.89 -10.35 19.01
CA PHE A 262 -1.10 -11.19 19.92
C PHE A 262 0.39 -11.16 19.66
N ALA A 263 0.76 -11.09 18.39
CA ALA A 263 2.12 -10.75 18.05
C ALA A 263 2.20 -10.09 16.68
N ASN A 264 3.30 -9.37 16.47
CA ASN A 264 3.82 -9.12 15.15
C ASN A 264 4.87 -10.18 14.83
N GLU A 265 4.76 -10.83 13.66
CA GLU A 265 5.68 -11.88 13.21
C GLU A 265 5.87 -13.00 14.26
N PHE A 266 4.75 -13.57 14.72
CA PHE A 266 4.72 -14.51 15.87
C PHE A 266 5.69 -15.70 15.71
N ASP A 267 5.87 -16.18 14.48
CA ASP A 267 6.67 -17.34 14.14
C ASP A 267 8.18 -17.08 14.25
N LEU A 268 8.61 -15.83 14.40
CA LEU A 268 10.01 -15.48 14.67
C LEU A 268 10.38 -15.59 16.15
N LEU A 269 9.42 -15.62 17.07
CA LEU A 269 9.65 -15.82 18.52
C LEU A 269 9.97 -17.28 18.87
N LYS A 270 9.69 -18.22 17.96
CA LYS A 270 9.93 -19.68 18.12
C LYS A 270 9.32 -20.29 19.38
N TRP A 271 8.28 -19.68 19.94
CA TRP A 271 7.52 -20.25 21.05
C TRP A 271 6.60 -21.39 20.55
N PRO A 272 6.26 -22.38 21.40
CA PRO A 272 5.28 -23.41 21.07
C PRO A 272 3.94 -22.82 20.62
N MET A 273 3.33 -23.39 19.58
CA MET A 273 2.03 -22.95 19.07
C MET A 273 0.93 -22.97 20.16
N GLU A 274 0.99 -23.96 21.05
CA GLU A 274 0.06 -24.08 22.17
C GLU A 274 0.10 -22.87 23.11
N HIS A 275 1.26 -22.24 23.31
CA HIS A 275 1.34 -21.04 24.15
C HIS A 275 0.51 -19.90 23.53
N TRP A 276 0.54 -19.74 22.20
CA TRP A 276 -0.29 -18.74 21.52
C TRP A 276 -1.78 -19.02 21.73
N ASP A 277 -2.21 -20.28 21.63
CA ASP A 277 -3.59 -20.69 21.92
C ASP A 277 -3.98 -20.36 23.35
N GLN A 278 -3.12 -20.67 24.32
CA GLN A 278 -3.35 -20.40 25.73
C GLN A 278 -3.46 -18.90 26.01
N TYR A 279 -2.59 -18.07 25.41
CA TYR A 279 -2.64 -16.62 25.54
C TYR A 279 -3.93 -16.04 24.97
N MET A 280 -4.34 -16.47 23.77
CA MET A 280 -5.58 -15.98 23.14
C MET A 280 -6.83 -16.40 23.90
N LYS A 281 -6.89 -17.66 24.37
CA LYS A 281 -7.97 -18.14 25.24
C LYS A 281 -8.03 -17.36 26.55
N LEU A 282 -6.88 -17.09 27.17
CA LEU A 282 -6.83 -16.30 28.39
C LEU A 282 -7.47 -14.93 28.16
N VAL A 283 -6.98 -14.16 27.18
CA VAL A 283 -7.53 -12.81 26.92
C VAL A 283 -9.02 -12.87 26.57
N GLN A 284 -9.46 -13.84 25.76
CA GLN A 284 -10.90 -14.03 25.49
C GLN A 284 -11.70 -14.23 26.80
N GLN A 285 -11.15 -14.95 27.79
CA GLN A 285 -11.82 -15.17 29.07
C GLN A 285 -11.79 -13.94 29.99
N ILE A 286 -10.74 -13.13 29.94
CA ILE A 286 -10.52 -12.04 30.90
C ILE A 286 -10.83 -10.63 30.36
N ASP A 287 -11.03 -10.48 29.05
CA ASP A 287 -11.56 -9.25 28.43
C ASP A 287 -13.10 -9.34 28.42
N PRO A 288 -13.79 -8.68 29.38
CA PRO A 288 -15.23 -8.82 29.54
C PRO A 288 -16.02 -8.13 28.42
N TYR A 289 -15.33 -7.44 27.51
CA TYR A 289 -15.92 -6.71 26.41
C TYR A 289 -15.60 -7.37 25.06
N ASP A 290 -14.90 -8.50 24.99
CA ASP A 290 -14.71 -9.29 23.77
C ASP A 290 -14.08 -8.54 22.57
N HIS A 291 -13.09 -7.67 22.78
CA HIS A 291 -12.48 -6.87 21.70
C HIS A 291 -11.93 -7.73 20.55
N LEU A 292 -11.75 -7.14 19.36
CA LEU A 292 -11.13 -7.84 18.24
C LEU A 292 -9.75 -8.40 18.63
N ARG A 293 -9.50 -9.65 18.24
CA ARG A 293 -8.26 -10.41 18.50
C ARG A 293 -7.77 -11.07 17.23
N GLY A 294 -6.49 -10.87 16.91
CA GLY A 294 -5.78 -11.44 15.77
C GLY A 294 -4.32 -11.76 16.11
N ILE A 295 -3.59 -12.38 15.19
CA ILE A 295 -2.16 -12.67 15.33
C ILE A 295 -1.49 -12.56 13.96
N HIS A 296 -0.37 -11.85 13.87
CA HIS A 296 0.27 -11.53 12.60
C HIS A 296 1.47 -12.45 12.33
N ASN A 297 1.48 -13.08 11.16
CA ASN A 297 2.55 -13.98 10.70
C ASN A 297 3.71 -13.24 10.03
N CYS A 298 4.89 -13.87 9.95
CA CYS A 298 5.96 -13.56 8.97
C CYS A 298 5.96 -14.60 7.86
N ARG A 299 6.12 -15.88 8.23
CA ARG A 299 6.26 -17.00 7.28
C ARG A 299 5.23 -18.09 7.53
N THR A 300 5.08 -18.49 8.79
CA THR A 300 4.19 -19.57 9.21
C THR A 300 2.78 -19.05 9.44
N TRP A 301 1.77 -19.72 8.90
CA TRP A 301 0.37 -19.35 9.08
C TRP A 301 -0.18 -19.85 10.41
N TYR A 302 -0.86 -18.97 11.14
CA TYR A 302 -1.72 -19.38 12.25
C TYR A 302 -3.07 -19.87 11.71
N ASP A 303 -3.71 -20.79 12.45
CA ASP A 303 -5.07 -21.22 12.12
C ASP A 303 -6.09 -20.19 12.65
N HIS A 304 -6.48 -19.26 11.78
CA HIS A 304 -7.44 -18.23 12.12
C HIS A 304 -8.89 -18.74 12.24
N SER A 305 -9.19 -20.00 11.93
CA SER A 305 -10.55 -20.57 12.12
C SER A 305 -10.90 -20.72 13.60
N LYS A 306 -9.90 -20.83 14.48
CA LYS A 306 -10.03 -21.02 15.93
C LYS A 306 -11.00 -20.02 16.59
N PRO A 307 -11.87 -20.45 17.53
CA PRO A 307 -13.00 -19.66 18.02
C PRO A 307 -12.61 -18.41 18.84
N TRP A 308 -11.39 -18.34 19.36
CA TRP A 308 -10.88 -17.15 20.08
C TRP A 308 -10.33 -16.06 19.16
N VAL A 309 -10.17 -16.35 17.87
CA VAL A 309 -9.72 -15.39 16.83
C VAL A 309 -10.93 -14.72 16.20
N THR A 310 -10.89 -13.40 16.04
CA THR A 310 -11.99 -12.63 15.43
C THR A 310 -11.77 -12.35 13.94
N HIS A 311 -10.52 -12.18 13.52
CA HIS A 311 -10.15 -11.87 12.13
C HIS A 311 -8.76 -12.46 11.81
N SER A 312 -8.45 -12.57 10.52
CA SER A 312 -7.10 -12.90 10.07
C SER A 312 -6.29 -11.62 9.85
N SER A 313 -5.10 -11.56 10.46
CA SER A 313 -4.15 -10.43 10.41
C SER A 313 -2.93 -10.89 9.61
N ILE A 314 -2.75 -10.36 8.40
CA ILE A 314 -1.96 -10.99 7.34
C ILE A 314 -0.76 -10.12 6.94
N GLN A 315 0.43 -10.74 6.90
CA GLN A 315 1.60 -10.21 6.19
C GLN A 315 1.72 -10.83 4.80
N ASN A 316 1.16 -10.17 3.78
CA ASN A 316 1.20 -10.61 2.38
C ASN A 316 0.78 -9.44 1.46
N SER A 317 1.16 -9.49 0.19
CA SER A 317 0.74 -8.51 -0.83
C SER A 317 0.02 -9.16 -2.03
N ASP A 318 -0.32 -10.45 -1.94
CA ASP A 318 -1.08 -11.16 -2.97
C ASP A 318 -2.58 -11.17 -2.66
N PHE A 319 -3.29 -10.21 -3.28
CA PHE A 319 -4.73 -10.04 -3.11
C PHE A 319 -5.57 -11.03 -3.93
N ARG A 320 -4.96 -11.78 -4.86
CA ARG A 320 -5.67 -12.86 -5.58
C ARG A 320 -6.08 -14.00 -4.64
N ARG A 321 -5.41 -14.09 -3.48
CA ARG A 321 -5.71 -15.07 -2.42
C ARG A 321 -6.75 -14.56 -1.41
N ALA A 322 -7.30 -13.35 -1.57
CA ALA A 322 -8.31 -12.81 -0.67
C ALA A 322 -9.52 -13.74 -0.54
N LYS A 323 -10.01 -14.30 -1.66
CA LYS A 323 -11.08 -15.31 -1.65
C LYS A 323 -10.71 -16.52 -0.80
N GLU A 324 -9.51 -17.07 -1.02
CA GLU A 324 -9.00 -18.22 -0.26
C GLU A 324 -8.98 -17.93 1.25
N TYR A 325 -8.44 -16.79 1.68
CA TYR A 325 -8.36 -16.46 3.10
C TYR A 325 -9.72 -16.27 3.74
N ARG A 326 -10.64 -15.58 3.04
CA ARG A 326 -12.01 -15.37 3.52
C ARG A 326 -12.75 -16.68 3.65
N GLU A 327 -12.76 -17.52 2.60
CA GLU A 327 -13.47 -18.81 2.60
C GLU A 327 -12.85 -19.82 3.58
N LYS A 328 -11.52 -19.86 3.68
CA LYS A 328 -10.82 -20.79 4.58
C LYS A 328 -11.12 -20.51 6.05
N TYR A 329 -11.15 -19.23 6.45
CA TYR A 329 -11.27 -18.86 7.86
C TYR A 329 -12.68 -18.43 8.27
N GLY A 330 -13.56 -18.10 7.32
CA GLY A 330 -14.92 -17.64 7.59
C GLY A 330 -14.97 -16.38 8.44
N LYS A 331 -13.98 -15.48 8.28
CA LYS A 331 -13.76 -14.29 9.11
C LYS A 331 -13.23 -13.13 8.29
N PRO A 332 -13.28 -11.88 8.80
CA PRO A 332 -12.66 -10.74 8.12
C PRO A 332 -11.17 -11.01 7.87
N ALA A 333 -10.67 -10.53 6.73
CA ALA A 333 -9.27 -10.61 6.35
C ALA A 333 -8.68 -9.21 6.29
N ILE A 334 -7.63 -8.99 7.07
CA ILE A 334 -6.94 -7.71 7.21
C ILE A 334 -5.49 -7.93 6.77
N TYR A 335 -5.12 -7.33 5.65
CA TYR A 335 -3.74 -7.27 5.18
C TYR A 335 -3.01 -6.16 5.93
N ASP A 336 -2.71 -6.42 7.19
CA ASP A 336 -2.06 -5.50 8.12
C ASP A 336 -0.66 -5.06 7.66
N GLU A 337 0.03 -5.91 6.90
CA GLU A 337 1.31 -5.57 6.27
C GLU A 337 1.37 -6.10 4.83
N CYS A 338 1.15 -5.22 3.85
CA CYS A 338 1.27 -5.52 2.42
C CYS A 338 2.51 -4.91 1.77
N ARG A 339 3.63 -4.91 2.51
CA ARG A 339 4.83 -4.07 2.27
C ARG A 339 4.54 -2.59 2.52
N TYR A 340 5.57 -1.75 2.40
CA TYR A 340 5.53 -0.33 2.71
C TYR A 340 6.10 0.53 1.58
N GLU A 341 5.47 1.69 1.41
CA GLU A 341 5.96 2.77 0.56
C GLU A 341 7.30 3.27 1.10
N GLY A 342 8.36 3.35 0.28
CA GLY A 342 9.64 3.87 0.76
C GLY A 342 10.85 3.50 -0.08
N ASP A 343 12.04 3.62 0.50
CA ASP A 343 13.32 3.48 -0.21
C ASP A 343 14.41 2.71 0.60
N ILE A 344 14.01 2.01 1.68
CA ILE A 344 14.93 1.13 2.41
C ILE A 344 15.34 -0.07 1.54
N PRO A 345 16.53 -0.66 1.76
CA PRO A 345 16.99 -1.77 0.90
C PRO A 345 16.19 -3.07 1.08
N GLN A 346 15.42 -3.21 2.17
CA GLN A 346 14.66 -4.41 2.47
C GLN A 346 13.42 -4.53 1.57
N GLY A 347 13.19 -5.73 1.03
CA GLY A 347 12.11 -5.99 0.06
C GLY A 347 10.68 -5.71 0.55
N TRP A 348 10.50 -5.54 1.86
CA TRP A 348 9.23 -5.20 2.48
C TRP A 348 8.97 -3.69 2.59
N GLY A 349 9.97 -2.81 2.38
CA GLY A 349 9.83 -1.37 2.63
C GLY A 349 10.29 -0.47 1.49
N HIS A 350 10.10 -0.93 0.25
CA HIS A 350 10.64 -0.23 -0.91
C HIS A 350 9.70 -0.19 -2.12
N ILE A 351 8.40 -0.37 -1.89
CA ILE A 351 7.43 -0.21 -2.98
C ILE A 351 7.17 1.28 -3.21
N SER A 352 6.70 1.64 -4.41
CA SER A 352 6.32 3.02 -4.71
C SER A 352 4.96 3.37 -4.09
N ALA A 353 4.66 4.67 -4.06
CA ALA A 353 3.38 5.21 -3.63
C ALA A 353 2.20 4.71 -4.49
N GLU A 354 2.43 4.58 -5.80
CA GLU A 354 1.47 4.04 -6.76
C GLU A 354 1.17 2.57 -6.46
N GLN A 355 2.20 1.77 -6.17
CA GLN A 355 2.02 0.37 -5.79
C GLN A 355 1.28 0.24 -4.45
N MET A 356 1.56 1.10 -3.47
CA MET A 356 0.81 1.14 -2.21
C MET A 356 -0.66 1.50 -2.45
N THR A 357 -0.92 2.52 -3.27
CA THR A 357 -2.28 2.91 -3.68
C THR A 357 -3.01 1.74 -4.36
N ARG A 358 -2.34 1.06 -5.29
CA ARG A 358 -2.85 -0.15 -5.97
C ARG A 358 -3.18 -1.26 -4.98
N ASN A 359 -2.37 -1.49 -3.96
CA ASN A 359 -2.64 -2.48 -2.92
C ASN A 359 -3.94 -2.18 -2.16
N PHE A 360 -4.19 -0.91 -1.82
CA PHE A 360 -5.44 -0.49 -1.18
C PHE A 360 -6.66 -0.75 -2.06
N TRP A 361 -6.61 -0.39 -3.35
CA TRP A 361 -7.71 -0.67 -4.27
C TRP A 361 -7.97 -2.18 -4.46
N MET A 362 -6.92 -2.98 -4.70
CA MET A 362 -7.06 -4.42 -4.91
C MET A 362 -7.57 -5.13 -3.65
N GLY A 363 -6.98 -4.84 -2.48
CA GLY A 363 -7.38 -5.48 -1.23
C GLY A 363 -8.79 -5.09 -0.77
N SER A 364 -9.14 -3.81 -0.88
CA SER A 364 -10.46 -3.32 -0.46
C SER A 364 -11.59 -3.90 -1.32
N LEU A 365 -11.42 -3.88 -2.65
CA LEU A 365 -12.44 -4.41 -3.56
C LEU A 365 -12.46 -5.95 -3.60
N ALA A 366 -11.45 -6.62 -3.07
CA ALA A 366 -11.49 -8.06 -2.79
C ALA A 366 -12.30 -8.42 -1.52
N GLY A 367 -12.90 -7.42 -0.85
CA GLY A 367 -13.67 -7.57 0.38
C GLY A 367 -12.80 -7.77 1.63
N CYS A 368 -11.58 -7.23 1.61
CA CYS A 368 -10.64 -7.24 2.72
C CYS A 368 -10.32 -5.81 3.19
N TYR A 369 -9.53 -5.70 4.26
CA TYR A 369 -9.01 -4.42 4.77
C TYR A 369 -7.50 -4.37 4.58
N VAL A 370 -6.93 -3.18 4.45
CA VAL A 370 -5.51 -2.99 4.09
C VAL A 370 -4.82 -2.02 5.06
N GLY A 371 -3.60 -2.36 5.48
CA GLY A 371 -2.73 -1.55 6.30
C GLY A 371 -1.63 -0.86 5.48
N HIS A 372 -1.46 0.44 5.70
CA HIS A 372 -0.40 1.28 5.15
C HIS A 372 0.86 1.20 6.01
N GLY A 373 2.03 1.43 5.40
CA GLY A 373 3.20 1.87 6.14
C GLY A 373 4.18 2.57 5.22
N GLU A 374 5.09 3.33 5.82
CA GLU A 374 6.04 4.18 5.11
C GLU A 374 7.45 4.06 5.71
N THR A 375 8.45 3.95 4.83
CA THR A 375 9.86 3.72 5.16
C THR A 375 10.80 4.55 4.30
N TYR A 376 10.54 5.86 4.14
CA TYR A 376 11.50 6.77 3.52
C TYR A 376 12.67 7.06 4.47
N LYS A 377 13.90 6.85 4.01
CA LYS A 377 15.11 7.19 4.74
C LYS A 377 15.14 8.68 5.05
N HIS A 378 15.57 8.98 6.27
CA HIS A 378 15.78 10.34 6.74
C HIS A 378 17.21 10.45 7.30
N PRO A 379 17.91 11.59 7.14
CA PRO A 379 19.26 11.79 7.70
C PRO A 379 19.35 11.52 9.21
N GLU A 380 18.27 11.82 9.94
CA GLU A 380 18.13 11.56 11.38
C GLU A 380 17.48 10.21 11.72
N ASP A 381 17.35 9.29 10.76
CA ASP A 381 16.78 7.96 10.97
C ASP A 381 15.30 7.99 11.43
N LEU A 382 14.53 9.01 11.01
CA LEU A 382 13.12 9.22 11.37
C LEU A 382 12.19 8.55 10.34
N LEU A 383 11.95 7.25 10.51
CA LEU A 383 11.06 6.48 9.65
C LEU A 383 9.71 6.25 10.33
N TRP A 384 8.62 6.64 9.64
CA TRP A 384 7.23 6.49 10.11
C TRP A 384 6.94 5.11 10.67
N TRP A 385 7.18 4.06 9.87
CA TRP A 385 6.90 2.66 10.20
C TRP A 385 7.36 2.22 11.60
N ALA A 386 8.51 2.73 12.07
CA ALA A 386 9.01 2.44 13.41
C ALA A 386 8.69 3.55 14.39
N LYS A 387 9.07 4.79 14.09
CA LYS A 387 9.17 5.87 15.07
C LYS A 387 7.97 6.83 15.04
N GLY A 388 7.21 6.86 13.94
CA GLY A 388 6.23 7.91 13.69
C GLY A 388 6.87 9.20 13.21
N GLY A 389 6.38 10.32 13.69
CA GLY A 389 6.74 11.65 13.20
C GLY A 389 5.84 12.07 12.04
N VAL A 390 6.40 12.26 10.85
CA VAL A 390 5.70 12.86 9.70
C VAL A 390 5.77 11.95 8.49
N LEU A 391 4.61 11.70 7.87
CA LEU A 391 4.46 11.01 6.60
C LEU A 391 5.06 11.86 5.46
N ARG A 392 5.80 11.22 4.55
CA ARG A 392 6.51 11.84 3.42
C ARG A 392 6.04 11.31 2.08
N GLY A 393 5.32 10.20 2.11
CA GLY A 393 4.79 9.52 0.96
C GLY A 393 3.62 10.23 0.31
N GLN A 394 3.28 9.75 -0.89
CA GLN A 394 2.20 10.27 -1.69
C GLN A 394 0.92 9.42 -1.60
N SER A 395 1.02 8.16 -1.14
CA SER A 395 -0.14 7.28 -1.04
C SER A 395 -1.19 7.71 -0.01
N PRO A 396 -0.88 8.36 1.14
CA PRO A 396 -1.92 8.72 2.11
C PRO A 396 -3.08 9.56 1.53
N ALA A 397 -2.77 10.55 0.67
CA ALA A 397 -3.80 11.34 0.01
C ALA A 397 -4.67 10.50 -0.96
N ARG A 398 -4.07 9.52 -1.66
CA ARG A 398 -4.80 8.64 -2.59
C ARG A 398 -5.63 7.59 -1.86
N ILE A 399 -5.16 7.15 -0.69
CA ILE A 399 -5.91 6.27 0.21
C ILE A 399 -7.13 7.02 0.76
N GLN A 400 -6.99 8.30 1.16
CA GLN A 400 -8.15 9.13 1.53
C GLN A 400 -9.15 9.23 0.38
N PHE A 401 -8.69 9.54 -0.84
CA PHE A 401 -9.55 9.62 -2.02
C PHE A 401 -10.33 8.31 -2.29
N MET A 402 -9.68 7.16 -2.17
CA MET A 402 -10.37 5.86 -2.26
C MET A 402 -11.38 5.67 -1.12
N LYS A 403 -10.99 5.99 0.11
CA LYS A 403 -11.85 5.87 1.31
C LYS A 403 -13.12 6.69 1.14
N ASP A 404 -13.02 7.95 0.70
CA ASP A 404 -14.18 8.82 0.44
C ASP A 404 -15.15 8.17 -0.57
N ILE A 405 -14.63 7.59 -1.66
CA ILE A 405 -15.45 6.91 -2.67
C ILE A 405 -16.17 5.67 -2.09
N VAL A 406 -15.50 4.91 -1.23
CA VAL A 406 -16.07 3.71 -0.60
C VAL A 406 -17.14 4.11 0.43
N GLU A 407 -16.90 5.16 1.21
CA GLU A 407 -17.83 5.64 2.23
C GLU A 407 -19.08 6.32 1.65
N GLU A 408 -19.01 6.85 0.41
CA GLU A 408 -20.18 7.30 -0.35
C GLU A 408 -21.10 6.15 -0.82
N LEU A 409 -20.61 4.91 -0.83
CA LEU A 409 -21.35 3.73 -1.28
C LEU A 409 -21.97 2.98 -0.09
N PRO A 410 -23.01 2.15 -0.30
CA PRO A 410 -23.56 1.28 0.73
C PRO A 410 -22.62 0.08 1.00
N TYR A 411 -21.34 0.32 1.27
CA TYR A 411 -20.27 -0.68 1.28
C TYR A 411 -20.55 -1.84 2.25
N ALA A 412 -21.23 -1.57 3.37
CA ALA A 412 -21.65 -2.59 4.33
C ALA A 412 -22.61 -3.64 3.72
N GLN A 413 -23.25 -3.33 2.60
CA GLN A 413 -24.15 -4.21 1.86
C GLN A 413 -23.54 -4.69 0.54
N MET A 414 -22.29 -4.32 0.26
CA MET A 414 -21.59 -4.75 -0.94
C MET A 414 -20.74 -5.99 -0.64
N ASP A 415 -20.59 -6.84 -1.64
CA ASP A 415 -19.78 -8.05 -1.60
C ASP A 415 -18.85 -8.11 -2.81
N PRO A 416 -17.66 -8.71 -2.66
CA PRO A 416 -16.74 -8.83 -3.78
C PRO A 416 -17.23 -9.88 -4.76
N ASP A 417 -17.10 -9.57 -6.05
CA ASP A 417 -17.34 -10.51 -7.13
C ASP A 417 -16.03 -11.19 -7.52
N PHE A 418 -15.95 -12.50 -7.24
CA PHE A 418 -14.80 -13.34 -7.57
C PHE A 418 -14.96 -14.12 -8.88
N SER A 419 -15.87 -13.68 -9.74
CA SER A 419 -15.92 -14.15 -11.13
C SER A 419 -14.57 -13.91 -11.83
N ASN A 420 -14.26 -14.73 -12.83
CA ASN A 420 -12.93 -14.76 -13.43
C ASN A 420 -12.69 -13.55 -14.36
N TYR A 421 -12.30 -12.43 -13.76
CA TYR A 421 -11.84 -11.23 -14.45
C TYR A 421 -10.35 -10.99 -14.12
N PRO A 422 -9.41 -11.41 -15.00
CA PRO A 422 -7.99 -11.21 -14.76
C PRO A 422 -7.68 -9.73 -14.50
N GLU A 423 -7.00 -9.46 -13.38
CA GLU A 423 -6.57 -8.11 -12.98
C GLU A 423 -7.70 -7.09 -12.72
N VAL A 424 -8.92 -7.55 -12.48
CA VAL A 424 -10.04 -6.69 -12.10
C VAL A 424 -10.63 -7.13 -10.77
N TYR A 425 -10.83 -6.15 -9.89
CA TYR A 425 -11.43 -6.35 -8.57
C TYR A 425 -12.75 -5.60 -8.54
N ILE A 426 -13.81 -6.26 -8.09
CA ILE A 426 -15.16 -5.72 -8.14
C ILE A 426 -15.79 -5.87 -6.77
N LEU A 427 -16.27 -4.77 -6.20
CA LEU A 427 -17.14 -4.76 -5.04
C LEU A 427 -18.51 -4.28 -5.51
N SER A 428 -19.58 -5.00 -5.17
CA SER A 428 -20.91 -4.67 -5.68
C SER A 428 -22.03 -4.95 -4.68
N LYS A 429 -23.05 -4.10 -4.72
CA LYS A 429 -24.39 -4.48 -4.27
C LYS A 429 -25.16 -4.76 -5.56
N GLN A 430 -25.39 -6.04 -5.84
CA GLN A 430 -25.97 -6.46 -7.12
C GLN A 430 -27.23 -5.67 -7.43
N ALA A 431 -27.40 -5.29 -8.69
CA ALA A 431 -28.54 -4.49 -9.12
C ALA A 431 -28.63 -3.08 -8.47
N GLU A 432 -27.61 -2.56 -7.80
CA GLU A 432 -27.67 -1.18 -7.27
C GLU A 432 -26.42 -0.40 -7.62
N CYS A 433 -25.25 -0.90 -7.22
CA CYS A 433 -23.99 -0.23 -7.47
C CYS A 433 -22.82 -1.20 -7.59
N TYR A 434 -21.83 -0.80 -8.38
CA TYR A 434 -20.59 -1.54 -8.61
C TYR A 434 -19.42 -0.57 -8.51
N LEU A 435 -18.37 -0.97 -7.81
CA LEU A 435 -17.08 -0.31 -7.83
C LEU A 435 -16.07 -1.32 -8.39
N MET A 436 -15.45 -0.98 -9.52
CA MET A 436 -14.54 -1.88 -10.23
C MET A 436 -13.18 -1.20 -10.36
N TYR A 437 -12.12 -1.91 -9.99
CA TYR A 437 -10.74 -1.47 -10.17
C TYR A 437 -10.03 -2.33 -11.20
N PHE A 438 -9.43 -1.69 -12.19
CA PHE A 438 -8.70 -2.30 -13.29
C PHE A 438 -7.21 -2.13 -13.05
N ALA A 439 -6.57 -3.20 -12.60
CA ALA A 439 -5.14 -3.23 -12.37
C ALA A 439 -4.36 -3.36 -13.70
N GLY A 440 -5.01 -3.82 -14.77
CA GLY A 440 -4.51 -3.87 -16.14
C GLY A 440 -5.39 -3.08 -17.12
N LYS A 441 -5.12 -3.20 -18.43
CA LYS A 441 -5.84 -2.46 -19.50
C LYS A 441 -6.83 -3.29 -20.31
N ASN A 442 -7.02 -4.55 -19.93
CA ASN A 442 -7.85 -5.47 -20.70
C ASN A 442 -9.34 -5.08 -20.63
N PRO A 443 -10.08 -5.16 -21.75
CA PRO A 443 -11.51 -4.93 -21.73
C PRO A 443 -12.22 -6.01 -20.89
N VAL A 444 -13.19 -5.60 -20.08
CA VAL A 444 -14.05 -6.49 -19.32
C VAL A 444 -15.50 -6.30 -19.74
N ALA A 445 -16.20 -7.41 -19.93
CA ALA A 445 -17.63 -7.44 -20.15
C ALA A 445 -18.35 -7.98 -18.91
N LEU A 446 -19.34 -7.24 -18.44
CA LEU A 446 -20.21 -7.60 -17.33
C LEU A 446 -21.67 -7.53 -17.78
N ASP A 447 -22.51 -8.41 -17.25
CA ASP A 447 -23.94 -8.33 -17.47
C ASP A 447 -24.57 -7.51 -16.34
N LEU A 448 -25.08 -6.32 -16.66
CA LEU A 448 -25.68 -5.40 -15.68
C LEU A 448 -27.15 -5.79 -15.45
N PRO A 449 -27.50 -6.35 -14.28
CA PRO A 449 -28.86 -6.78 -13.99
C PRO A 449 -29.78 -5.58 -13.72
N GLY A 450 -31.09 -5.84 -13.73
CA GLY A 450 -32.11 -4.85 -13.34
C GLY A 450 -32.99 -4.31 -14.45
N ASP A 451 -33.79 -3.33 -14.06
CA ASP A 451 -34.81 -2.70 -14.90
C ASP A 451 -34.39 -1.32 -15.44
N ARG A 452 -33.36 -0.72 -14.83
CA ARG A 452 -32.92 0.65 -15.11
C ARG A 452 -31.43 0.72 -15.48
N PRO A 453 -31.03 1.75 -16.24
CA PRO A 453 -29.63 1.99 -16.59
C PRO A 453 -28.80 2.42 -15.37
N TYR A 454 -27.48 2.51 -15.57
CA TYR A 454 -26.49 2.93 -14.58
C TYR A 454 -25.76 4.19 -15.04
N LYS A 455 -25.52 5.13 -14.13
CA LYS A 455 -24.50 6.17 -14.24
C LYS A 455 -23.13 5.51 -14.22
N VAL A 456 -22.22 5.92 -15.09
CA VAL A 456 -20.84 5.45 -15.11
C VAL A 456 -19.90 6.62 -14.81
N ASP A 457 -19.21 6.53 -13.67
CA ASP A 457 -18.12 7.42 -13.31
C ASP A 457 -16.79 6.71 -13.55
N GLY A 458 -15.88 7.34 -14.28
CA GLY A 458 -14.50 6.92 -14.40
C GLY A 458 -13.64 7.59 -13.34
N ILE A 459 -12.72 6.86 -12.73
CA ILE A 459 -11.96 7.27 -11.56
C ILE A 459 -10.48 7.11 -11.87
N ASP A 460 -9.79 8.24 -12.02
CA ASP A 460 -8.33 8.28 -12.04
C ASP A 460 -7.83 8.14 -10.60
N THR A 461 -7.40 6.93 -10.24
CA THR A 461 -7.04 6.60 -8.85
C THR A 461 -5.79 7.33 -8.35
N TRP A 462 -4.86 7.65 -9.26
CA TRP A 462 -3.63 8.36 -8.93
C TRP A 462 -3.79 9.87 -9.03
N GLY A 463 -4.45 10.33 -10.10
CA GLY A 463 -4.76 11.73 -10.34
C GLY A 463 -5.87 12.29 -9.44
N MET A 464 -6.56 11.41 -8.70
CA MET A 464 -7.66 11.74 -7.77
C MET A 464 -8.78 12.53 -8.44
N LYS A 465 -9.22 12.08 -9.63
CA LYS A 465 -10.29 12.71 -10.41
C LYS A 465 -11.42 11.73 -10.68
N ILE A 466 -12.67 12.18 -10.49
CA ILE A 466 -13.88 11.47 -10.87
C ILE A 466 -14.47 12.16 -12.11
N LEU A 467 -14.74 11.39 -13.16
CA LEU A 467 -15.24 11.86 -14.45
C LEU A 467 -16.57 11.19 -14.76
N PRO A 468 -17.68 11.91 -14.99
CA PRO A 468 -18.96 11.30 -15.40
C PRO A 468 -18.88 10.83 -16.87
N ILE A 469 -18.29 9.66 -17.13
CA ILE A 469 -17.97 9.19 -18.48
C ILE A 469 -19.17 8.64 -19.28
N GLY A 470 -20.37 8.63 -18.68
CA GLY A 470 -21.61 8.39 -19.40
C GLY A 470 -22.61 7.51 -18.63
N SER A 471 -23.33 6.69 -19.38
CA SER A 471 -24.35 5.77 -18.86
C SER A 471 -24.23 4.39 -19.51
N ALA A 472 -24.61 3.36 -18.76
CA ALA A 472 -24.68 1.98 -19.23
C ALA A 472 -26.12 1.47 -19.17
N SER A 473 -26.62 0.93 -20.28
CA SER A 473 -27.91 0.22 -20.30
C SER A 473 -27.81 -1.10 -19.52
N LYS A 474 -28.97 -1.66 -19.14
CA LYS A 474 -29.03 -3.04 -18.63
C LYS A 474 -28.52 -4.04 -19.68
N GLY A 475 -28.05 -5.19 -19.21
CA GLY A 475 -27.47 -6.24 -20.05
C GLY A 475 -25.95 -6.08 -20.21
N LYS A 476 -25.42 -6.59 -21.33
CA LYS A 476 -23.97 -6.62 -21.59
C LYS A 476 -23.38 -5.20 -21.66
N PHE A 477 -22.53 -4.88 -20.70
CA PHE A 477 -21.71 -3.69 -20.64
C PHE A 477 -20.23 -4.09 -20.81
N THR A 478 -19.54 -3.48 -21.77
CA THR A 478 -18.11 -3.67 -21.97
C THR A 478 -17.38 -2.37 -21.66
N PHE A 479 -16.36 -2.45 -20.82
CA PHE A 479 -15.50 -1.31 -20.50
C PHE A 479 -14.04 -1.67 -20.76
N MET A 480 -13.31 -0.75 -21.39
CA MET A 480 -11.86 -0.82 -21.54
C MET A 480 -11.27 0.40 -20.84
N PRO A 481 -10.49 0.22 -19.76
CA PRO A 481 -9.94 1.35 -19.02
C PRO A 481 -8.93 2.11 -19.91
N PRO A 482 -8.87 3.45 -19.82
CA PRO A 482 -7.97 4.26 -20.64
C PRO A 482 -6.49 4.04 -20.29
N LYS A 483 -6.23 3.61 -19.05
CA LYS A 483 -4.90 3.30 -18.51
C LYS A 483 -5.03 2.22 -17.43
N GLN A 484 -3.88 1.72 -16.95
CA GLN A 484 -3.84 0.84 -15.79
C GLN A 484 -4.18 1.60 -14.52
N ASP A 485 -4.51 0.88 -13.45
CA ASP A 485 -4.84 1.44 -12.14
C ASP A 485 -5.96 2.50 -12.25
N TYR A 486 -6.98 2.16 -13.04
CA TYR A 486 -8.18 2.98 -13.24
C TYR A 486 -9.36 2.30 -12.55
N ALA A 487 -10.28 3.07 -11.99
CA ALA A 487 -11.51 2.52 -11.45
C ALA A 487 -12.73 3.06 -12.20
N ILE A 488 -13.85 2.35 -12.13
CA ILE A 488 -15.16 2.90 -12.46
C ILE A 488 -16.14 2.64 -11.32
N ARG A 489 -17.08 3.55 -11.16
CA ARG A 489 -18.25 3.40 -10.31
C ARG A 489 -19.51 3.39 -11.17
N LEU A 490 -20.29 2.33 -11.05
CA LEU A 490 -21.63 2.24 -11.63
C LEU A 490 -22.67 2.45 -10.53
N THR A 491 -23.60 3.37 -10.73
CA THR A 491 -24.72 3.61 -9.80
C THR A 491 -26.03 3.63 -10.57
N ARG A 492 -27.00 2.80 -10.19
CA ARG A 492 -28.30 2.75 -10.87
C ARG A 492 -28.99 4.11 -10.85
N TYR A 493 -29.60 4.50 -11.97
CA TYR A 493 -30.45 5.68 -12.04
C TYR A 493 -31.69 5.51 -11.15
N ALA A 494 -32.09 6.54 -10.41
CA ALA A 494 -33.36 6.57 -9.70
C ALA A 494 -34.54 6.54 -10.68
N SER A 495 -35.72 6.15 -10.20
CA SER A 495 -36.92 6.13 -11.05
C SER A 495 -37.25 7.55 -11.51
N GLY A 496 -37.43 7.75 -12.81
CA GLY A 496 -37.67 9.07 -13.40
C GLY A 496 -36.44 10.00 -13.43
N GLU A 497 -35.26 9.56 -12.97
CA GLU A 497 -34.03 10.34 -13.09
C GLU A 497 -33.67 10.50 -14.58
N LYS A 498 -33.41 11.74 -15.00
CA LYS A 498 -32.99 12.04 -16.37
C LYS A 498 -31.60 11.46 -16.62
N MET A 499 -31.42 10.84 -17.78
CA MET A 499 -30.13 10.29 -18.20
C MET A 499 -29.10 11.41 -18.42
N ARG A 500 -27.84 11.15 -18.05
CA ARG A 500 -26.70 12.02 -18.39
C ARG A 500 -26.65 12.27 -19.90
N PRO A 501 -26.24 13.47 -20.34
CA PRO A 501 -26.02 13.73 -21.75
C PRO A 501 -24.89 12.87 -22.30
N GLU A 502 -24.81 12.73 -23.63
CA GLU A 502 -23.73 12.01 -24.31
C GLU A 502 -22.63 13.00 -24.72
N ALA A 503 -21.46 12.88 -24.11
CA ALA A 503 -20.29 13.66 -24.47
C ALA A 503 -19.59 13.05 -25.69
N LYS A 504 -19.36 13.85 -26.72
CA LYS A 504 -18.55 13.45 -27.88
C LYS A 504 -17.50 14.50 -28.18
N ALA A 505 -16.25 14.08 -28.16
CA ALA A 505 -15.10 14.88 -28.52
C ALA A 505 -14.47 14.34 -29.80
N THR A 506 -13.97 15.24 -30.66
CA THR A 506 -13.18 14.88 -31.84
C THR A 506 -11.96 15.79 -31.94
N ALA A 507 -10.94 15.32 -32.65
CA ALA A 507 -9.72 16.07 -32.96
C ALA A 507 -9.36 15.88 -34.43
N ASP A 508 -8.81 16.90 -35.08
CA ASP A 508 -8.32 16.83 -36.46
C ASP A 508 -7.11 15.89 -36.60
N LYS A 509 -6.33 15.75 -35.53
CA LYS A 509 -5.25 14.76 -35.38
C LYS A 509 -5.06 14.36 -33.93
N THR A 510 -4.66 13.12 -33.70
CA THR A 510 -4.42 12.55 -32.36
C THR A 510 -2.94 12.28 -32.07
N GLU A 511 -2.08 12.55 -33.04
CA GLU A 511 -0.64 12.38 -32.88
C GLU A 511 0.17 13.31 -33.79
N GLY A 512 1.40 13.61 -33.41
CA GLY A 512 2.33 14.42 -34.21
C GLY A 512 3.59 14.83 -33.45
N ILE A 513 4.33 15.79 -33.99
CA ILE A 513 5.60 16.28 -33.45
C ILE A 513 5.39 17.62 -32.74
N ALA A 514 6.00 17.80 -31.57
CA ALA A 514 6.04 19.08 -30.86
C ALA A 514 6.76 20.19 -31.67
N PRO A 515 6.24 21.43 -31.69
CA PRO A 515 4.95 21.86 -31.17
C PRO A 515 3.79 21.36 -32.05
N LEU A 516 2.80 20.68 -31.43
CA LEU A 516 1.67 20.10 -32.13
C LEU A 516 0.39 20.92 -31.88
N THR A 517 -0.09 21.64 -32.90
CA THR A 517 -1.39 22.34 -32.82
C THR A 517 -2.52 21.44 -33.27
N VAL A 518 -3.45 21.09 -32.36
CA VAL A 518 -4.62 20.24 -32.62
C VAL A 518 -5.89 21.07 -32.55
N ARG A 519 -6.82 20.85 -33.47
CA ARG A 519 -8.16 21.45 -33.46
C ARG A 519 -9.16 20.44 -32.93
N PHE A 520 -9.87 20.81 -31.88
CA PHE A 520 -10.89 19.97 -31.27
C PHE A 520 -12.28 20.42 -31.68
N SER A 521 -13.26 19.51 -31.63
CA SER A 521 -14.66 19.90 -31.80
C SER A 521 -15.62 18.95 -31.07
N THR A 522 -16.79 19.48 -30.72
CA THR A 522 -17.92 18.74 -30.15
C THR A 522 -19.23 19.10 -30.84
N PRO A 523 -20.16 18.16 -31.04
CA PRO A 523 -21.51 18.49 -31.53
C PRO A 523 -22.37 19.19 -30.44
N TRP A 524 -21.92 19.21 -29.18
CA TRP A 524 -22.66 19.85 -28.09
C TRP A 524 -22.68 21.37 -28.28
N LYS A 525 -23.88 21.95 -28.30
CA LYS A 525 -24.06 23.39 -28.61
C LYS A 525 -24.05 24.29 -27.38
N GLU A 526 -24.14 23.71 -26.19
CA GLU A 526 -24.28 24.41 -24.91
C GLU A 526 -22.98 24.30 -24.10
N ASN A 527 -23.02 24.68 -22.81
CA ASN A 527 -21.89 24.75 -21.88
C ASN A 527 -20.91 23.57 -22.02
N CYS A 528 -19.72 23.84 -22.56
CA CYS A 528 -18.64 22.86 -22.69
C CYS A 528 -17.33 23.43 -22.12
N ARG A 529 -16.50 22.54 -21.57
CA ARG A 529 -15.16 22.84 -21.09
C ARG A 529 -14.19 21.75 -21.54
N TRP A 530 -13.11 22.17 -22.16
CA TRP A 530 -11.97 21.34 -22.52
C TRP A 530 -10.88 21.50 -21.46
N ASP A 531 -10.36 20.39 -20.94
CA ASP A 531 -9.07 20.31 -20.23
C ASP A 531 -8.11 19.59 -21.17
N PHE A 532 -7.03 20.27 -21.59
CA PHE A 532 -6.10 19.69 -22.56
C PHE A 532 -5.08 18.74 -21.92
N GLY A 533 -5.06 18.61 -20.59
CA GLY A 533 -4.11 17.75 -19.87
C GLY A 533 -2.72 18.37 -19.67
N ASP A 534 -2.55 19.65 -19.99
CA ASP A 534 -1.33 20.45 -19.79
C ASP A 534 -1.60 21.74 -19.00
N GLU A 535 -2.55 21.65 -18.05
CA GLU A 535 -3.04 22.74 -17.19
C GLU A 535 -3.83 23.85 -17.91
N ARG A 536 -3.90 23.79 -19.25
CA ARG A 536 -4.71 24.71 -20.05
C ARG A 536 -6.09 24.16 -20.32
N ASN A 537 -7.02 25.09 -20.48
CA ASN A 537 -8.43 24.78 -20.72
C ASN A 537 -9.05 25.75 -21.72
N SER A 538 -10.24 25.40 -22.22
CA SER A 538 -11.03 26.27 -23.09
C SER A 538 -12.52 25.99 -22.92
N THR A 539 -13.35 27.00 -23.11
CA THR A 539 -14.81 26.87 -23.19
C THR A 539 -15.33 27.05 -24.62
N GLU A 540 -14.44 27.18 -25.61
CA GLU A 540 -14.82 27.26 -27.01
C GLU A 540 -15.35 25.91 -27.52
N LYS A 541 -16.23 25.96 -28.52
CA LYS A 541 -16.78 24.76 -29.17
C LYS A 541 -15.78 24.07 -30.07
N THR A 542 -14.91 24.86 -30.70
CA THR A 542 -13.90 24.40 -31.66
C THR A 542 -12.52 24.99 -31.34
N PRO A 543 -11.95 24.73 -30.15
CA PRO A 543 -10.69 25.33 -29.76
C PRO A 543 -9.54 24.74 -30.58
N ALA A 544 -8.53 25.56 -30.85
CA ALA A 544 -7.23 25.10 -31.28
C ALA A 544 -6.26 25.18 -30.10
N HIS A 545 -5.51 24.12 -29.85
CA HIS A 545 -4.54 24.07 -28.76
C HIS A 545 -3.19 23.54 -29.22
N THR A 546 -2.10 24.16 -28.76
CA THR A 546 -0.73 23.79 -29.14
C THR A 546 -0.01 23.15 -27.96
N PHE A 547 0.25 21.84 -28.09
CA PHE A 547 1.08 21.09 -27.17
C PHE A 547 2.56 21.37 -27.48
N GLN A 548 3.23 22.07 -26.58
CA GLN A 548 4.61 22.54 -26.78
C GLN A 548 5.63 21.42 -26.55
N GLU A 549 5.36 20.54 -25.58
CA GLU A 549 6.31 19.51 -25.16
C GLU A 549 5.85 18.11 -25.60
N PRO A 550 6.79 17.19 -25.87
CA PRO A 550 6.46 15.80 -26.14
C PRO A 550 5.86 15.13 -24.90
N GLY A 551 4.81 14.32 -25.10
CA GLY A 551 4.08 13.65 -24.02
C GLY A 551 2.84 12.94 -24.52
N ILE A 552 2.12 12.30 -23.59
CA ILE A 552 0.77 11.79 -23.84
C ILE A 552 -0.19 12.62 -23.00
N TYR A 553 -1.07 13.35 -23.67
CA TYR A 553 -2.05 14.22 -23.03
C TYR A 553 -3.43 13.57 -23.09
N THR A 554 -4.09 13.43 -21.94
CA THR A 554 -5.49 13.00 -21.90
C THR A 554 -6.37 14.24 -21.94
N VAL A 555 -6.89 14.57 -23.12
CA VAL A 555 -7.83 15.69 -23.29
C VAL A 555 -9.20 15.25 -22.79
N ILE A 556 -9.83 16.09 -21.95
CA ILE A 556 -11.14 15.83 -21.37
C ILE A 556 -12.09 16.92 -21.83
N LEU A 557 -13.14 16.55 -22.56
CA LEU A 557 -14.30 17.39 -22.78
C LEU A 557 -15.32 17.12 -21.68
N THR A 558 -15.73 18.15 -20.96
CA THR A 558 -16.88 18.12 -20.05
C THR A 558 -18.00 18.93 -20.67
N ILE A 559 -19.18 18.34 -20.80
CA ILE A 559 -20.40 19.04 -21.21
C ILE A 559 -21.39 19.07 -20.06
N THR A 560 -22.18 20.13 -19.99
CA THR A 560 -23.27 20.28 -19.02
C THR A 560 -24.54 20.68 -19.76
N ASP A 561 -25.65 20.02 -19.42
CA ASP A 561 -26.97 20.36 -19.94
C ASP A 561 -27.64 21.47 -19.13
N ARG A 562 -28.81 21.95 -19.60
CA ARG A 562 -29.55 23.03 -18.95
C ARG A 562 -30.01 22.72 -17.52
N ASP A 563 -30.09 21.44 -17.18
CA ASP A 563 -30.53 20.98 -15.86
C ASP A 563 -29.34 20.77 -14.91
N GLY A 564 -28.12 21.05 -15.36
CA GLY A 564 -26.88 20.92 -14.59
C GLY A 564 -26.24 19.53 -14.63
N SER A 565 -26.82 18.58 -15.37
CA SER A 565 -26.25 17.24 -15.52
C SER A 565 -25.04 17.27 -16.44
N SER A 566 -23.95 16.60 -16.03
CA SER A 566 -22.67 16.63 -16.76
C SER A 566 -22.24 15.26 -17.26
N ALA A 567 -21.50 15.27 -18.38
CA ALA A 567 -20.84 14.09 -18.93
C ALA A 567 -19.47 14.44 -19.52
N CYS A 568 -18.55 13.47 -19.55
CA CYS A 568 -17.20 13.62 -20.04
C CYS A 568 -16.88 12.69 -21.21
N ALA A 569 -16.10 13.18 -22.16
CA ALA A 569 -15.43 12.38 -23.18
C ALA A 569 -13.91 12.60 -23.08
N THR A 570 -13.13 11.54 -23.28
CA THR A 570 -11.66 11.61 -23.24
C THR A 570 -11.03 11.30 -24.59
N LEU A 571 -9.95 12.00 -24.94
CA LEU A 571 -9.17 11.80 -26.17
C LEU A 571 -7.67 11.84 -25.85
N PRO A 572 -6.91 10.75 -26.09
CA PRO A 572 -5.47 10.77 -25.93
C PRO A 572 -4.79 11.46 -27.13
N ILE A 573 -3.94 12.46 -26.87
CA ILE A 573 -3.09 13.12 -27.86
C ILE A 573 -1.64 12.76 -27.61
N ARG A 574 -0.97 12.19 -28.64
CA ARG A 574 0.41 11.73 -28.56
C ARG A 574 1.35 12.71 -29.24
N VAL A 575 2.21 13.35 -28.47
CA VAL A 575 3.15 14.34 -28.98
C VAL A 575 4.56 13.77 -28.86
N ASP A 576 5.22 13.64 -30.00
CA ASP A 576 6.58 13.15 -30.10
C ASP A 576 7.58 14.29 -30.23
N ARG A 577 8.83 14.05 -29.85
CA ARG A 577 9.87 15.10 -29.86
C ARG A 577 10.25 15.52 -31.28
N ASN A 578 10.65 16.77 -31.49
CA ASN A 578 11.22 17.21 -32.76
C ASN A 578 12.72 16.91 -32.88
N SER A 579 13.10 15.65 -32.69
CA SER A 579 14.49 15.21 -32.82
C SER A 579 14.55 13.82 -33.46
N LYS A 580 15.63 13.57 -34.21
CA LYS A 580 15.97 12.24 -34.72
C LYS A 580 17.16 11.61 -33.97
N GLU A 581 17.75 12.34 -33.03
CA GLU A 581 18.83 11.83 -32.19
C GLU A 581 18.32 10.70 -31.29
N PRO A 582 19.14 9.75 -30.86
CA PRO A 582 18.71 8.75 -29.89
C PRO A 582 18.34 9.39 -28.53
N VAL A 583 17.42 8.76 -27.80
CA VAL A 583 17.05 9.13 -26.42
C VAL A 583 18.10 8.68 -25.41
N VAL A 584 18.93 7.69 -25.80
CA VAL A 584 20.06 7.20 -25.00
C VAL A 584 21.25 7.00 -25.93
N LYS A 585 22.42 7.51 -25.55
CA LYS A 585 23.76 7.26 -26.10
C LYS A 585 24.65 6.77 -24.96
N PHE A 586 25.20 5.57 -25.10
CA PHE A 586 26.03 4.96 -24.08
C PHE A 586 27.24 4.25 -24.70
N GLY A 587 28.41 4.41 -24.08
CA GLY A 587 29.66 3.82 -24.50
C GLY A 587 30.26 4.50 -25.73
N PHE A 588 30.23 5.83 -25.78
CA PHE A 588 30.89 6.66 -26.80
C PHE A 588 32.10 7.39 -26.20
N VAL A 589 33.03 7.88 -27.02
CA VAL A 589 34.15 8.71 -26.56
C VAL A 589 33.64 10.05 -26.00
N ASP A 590 32.72 10.70 -26.71
CA ASP A 590 32.18 12.04 -26.41
C ASP A 590 31.13 12.08 -25.28
N GLY A 591 31.21 11.13 -24.34
CA GLY A 591 30.36 11.07 -23.15
C GLY A 591 29.00 10.39 -23.38
N ASP A 592 28.40 9.93 -22.28
CA ASP A 592 27.11 9.24 -22.28
C ASP A 592 25.97 10.22 -22.02
N TYR A 593 24.82 9.97 -22.65
CA TYR A 593 23.60 10.75 -22.49
C TYR A 593 22.36 9.84 -22.39
N PRO A 594 21.46 10.03 -21.41
CA PRO A 594 21.64 10.87 -20.22
C PRO A 594 22.82 10.42 -19.36
N LYS A 595 23.16 11.23 -18.35
CA LYS A 595 24.26 10.92 -17.43
C LYS A 595 24.10 9.50 -16.87
N VAL A 596 25.21 8.77 -16.80
CA VAL A 596 25.22 7.41 -16.27
C VAL A 596 25.81 7.35 -14.88
N THR A 597 25.30 6.42 -14.07
CA THR A 597 25.85 6.10 -12.75
C THR A 597 26.28 4.65 -12.73
N LEU A 598 27.51 4.41 -12.26
CA LEU A 598 28.12 3.09 -12.19
C LEU A 598 27.81 2.46 -10.83
N HIS A 599 27.48 1.17 -10.84
CA HIS A 599 27.12 0.46 -9.63
C HIS A 599 27.77 -0.94 -9.59
N GLY A 600 28.09 -1.40 -8.37
CA GLY A 600 28.59 -2.75 -8.13
C GLY A 600 30.11 -2.85 -8.07
N GLY A 601 30.67 -3.89 -8.71
CA GLY A 601 32.11 -4.11 -8.82
C GLY A 601 32.85 -3.09 -9.69
N LYS A 602 34.11 -3.40 -10.03
CA LYS A 602 34.95 -2.50 -10.83
C LYS A 602 34.51 -2.53 -12.29
N ILE A 603 33.82 -1.46 -12.73
CA ILE A 603 33.56 -1.17 -14.14
C ILE A 603 34.74 -0.36 -14.68
N THR A 604 35.31 -0.77 -15.81
CA THR A 604 36.36 0.02 -16.49
C THR A 604 35.82 0.58 -17.80
N ARG A 605 36.22 1.80 -18.12
CA ARG A 605 35.94 2.45 -19.41
C ARG A 605 37.24 2.56 -20.20
N SER A 606 37.27 2.02 -21.41
CA SER A 606 38.42 2.14 -22.33
C SER A 606 38.39 3.47 -23.07
N SER A 607 39.52 3.82 -23.69
CA SER A 607 39.69 5.07 -24.45
C SER A 607 38.79 5.16 -25.69
N ASP A 608 38.33 4.04 -26.22
CA ASP A 608 37.33 3.95 -27.30
C ASP A 608 35.88 4.06 -26.77
N GLY A 609 35.69 4.42 -25.50
CA GLY A 609 34.39 4.60 -24.88
C GLY A 609 33.73 3.31 -24.39
N ALA A 610 34.30 2.13 -24.65
CA ALA A 610 33.68 0.87 -24.23
C ALA A 610 33.69 0.69 -22.70
N TYR A 611 32.58 0.22 -22.17
CA TYR A 611 32.46 -0.18 -20.77
C TYR A 611 32.63 -1.69 -20.65
N ASP A 612 33.55 -2.13 -19.80
CA ASP A 612 33.68 -3.53 -19.39
C ASP A 612 32.92 -3.73 -18.07
N LEU A 613 31.90 -4.57 -18.13
CA LEU A 613 31.09 -4.93 -16.97
C LEU A 613 31.73 -6.06 -16.14
N GLY A 614 32.82 -6.67 -16.60
CA GLY A 614 33.50 -7.76 -15.90
C GLY A 614 32.67 -9.06 -15.83
N SER A 615 33.16 -10.04 -15.08
CA SER A 615 32.58 -11.39 -15.00
C SER A 615 32.42 -11.95 -13.57
N GLY A 616 32.73 -11.16 -12.54
CA GLY A 616 32.80 -11.59 -11.13
C GLY A 616 31.82 -10.88 -10.17
N LYS A 617 31.79 -11.32 -8.91
CA LYS A 617 31.09 -10.65 -7.81
C LYS A 617 31.98 -9.54 -7.21
N PRO A 618 31.41 -8.42 -6.73
CA PRO A 618 30.01 -8.02 -6.84
C PRO A 618 29.66 -7.66 -8.29
N PHE A 619 28.47 -8.05 -8.72
CA PHE A 619 27.97 -7.81 -10.08
C PHE A 619 27.90 -6.32 -10.38
N THR A 620 28.13 -5.94 -11.63
CA THR A 620 28.19 -4.54 -12.08
C THR A 620 27.00 -4.16 -12.95
N TRP A 621 26.61 -2.89 -12.91
CA TRP A 621 25.59 -2.36 -13.80
C TRP A 621 25.65 -0.85 -13.87
N ILE A 622 24.92 -0.32 -14.84
CA ILE A 622 24.94 1.10 -15.16
C ILE A 622 23.51 1.60 -15.19
N LYS A 623 23.21 2.58 -14.35
CA LYS A 623 21.95 3.34 -14.41
C LYS A 623 22.11 4.45 -15.43
N THR A 624 21.14 4.63 -16.32
CA THR A 624 21.09 5.78 -17.24
C THR A 624 20.04 6.79 -16.78
N GLY A 625 20.45 8.03 -16.56
CA GLY A 625 19.58 9.09 -16.02
C GLY A 625 19.40 9.02 -14.50
N ASP A 626 18.78 10.07 -13.95
CA ASP A 626 18.44 10.14 -12.52
C ASP A 626 17.10 9.43 -12.20
N GLY A 627 16.26 9.19 -13.21
CA GLY A 627 15.00 8.46 -13.12
C GLY A 627 14.62 7.79 -14.46
N PRO A 628 13.36 7.35 -14.62
CA PRO A 628 12.88 6.75 -15.86
C PRO A 628 13.07 7.64 -17.09
N ILE A 629 13.38 7.03 -18.24
CA ILE A 629 13.54 7.74 -19.51
C ILE A 629 12.16 7.99 -20.10
N ARG A 630 11.61 9.19 -19.87
CA ARG A 630 10.24 9.55 -20.26
C ARG A 630 9.96 9.36 -21.74
N GLU A 631 10.95 9.49 -22.62
CA GLU A 631 10.77 9.28 -24.06
C GLU A 631 10.52 7.81 -24.45
N LEU A 632 10.79 6.86 -23.55
CA LEU A 632 10.38 5.46 -23.74
C LEU A 632 8.90 5.25 -23.41
N GLU A 633 8.31 6.09 -22.55
CA GLU A 633 6.91 5.99 -22.16
C GLU A 633 5.99 6.26 -23.35
N GLY A 634 5.10 5.31 -23.63
CA GLY A 634 4.19 5.41 -24.76
C GLY A 634 4.86 5.22 -26.13
N ALA A 635 6.14 4.83 -26.18
CA ALA A 635 6.85 4.65 -27.44
C ALA A 635 6.17 3.55 -28.28
N ARG A 636 5.80 3.90 -29.51
CA ARG A 636 5.14 3.00 -30.49
C ARG A 636 6.12 2.44 -31.50
N SER A 637 7.30 3.05 -31.61
CA SER A 637 8.39 2.47 -32.37
C SER A 637 9.72 2.82 -31.74
N PHE A 638 10.66 1.88 -31.77
CA PHE A 638 12.00 2.09 -31.24
C PHE A 638 13.05 1.24 -31.96
N THR A 639 14.31 1.60 -31.78
CA THR A 639 15.50 0.86 -32.22
C THR A 639 16.48 0.82 -31.07
N ILE A 640 16.94 -0.37 -30.70
CA ILE A 640 18.06 -0.57 -29.77
C ILE A 640 19.20 -1.12 -30.60
N THR A 641 20.34 -0.43 -30.60
CA THR A 641 21.51 -0.81 -31.39
C THR A 641 22.78 -0.62 -30.58
N GLY A 642 23.82 -1.40 -30.88
CA GLY A 642 25.12 -1.20 -30.24
C GLY A 642 26.10 -2.33 -30.53
N TRP A 643 27.22 -2.29 -29.84
CA TRP A 643 28.29 -3.27 -29.95
C TRP A 643 28.43 -4.05 -28.63
N LEU A 644 28.56 -5.37 -28.75
CA LEU A 644 28.77 -6.28 -27.62
C LEU A 644 29.99 -7.15 -27.88
N LYS A 645 30.81 -7.36 -26.86
CA LYS A 645 31.86 -8.37 -26.83
C LYS A 645 31.70 -9.21 -25.58
N ALA A 646 31.04 -10.35 -25.71
CA ALA A 646 30.80 -11.24 -24.58
C ALA A 646 32.12 -11.85 -24.08
N SER A 647 32.37 -11.79 -22.78
CA SER A 647 33.48 -12.50 -22.11
C SER A 647 33.04 -13.83 -21.49
N GLY A 648 31.72 -14.13 -21.49
CA GLY A 648 31.18 -15.42 -21.07
C GLY A 648 29.79 -15.67 -21.64
N MET A 649 29.52 -16.92 -22.01
CA MET A 649 28.21 -17.36 -22.54
C MET A 649 27.32 -18.02 -21.48
N LYS A 650 27.82 -18.20 -20.25
CA LYS A 650 27.00 -18.71 -19.13
C LYS A 650 25.85 -17.72 -18.89
N VAL A 651 24.62 -18.21 -18.91
CA VAL A 651 23.41 -17.42 -18.67
C VAL A 651 22.79 -17.74 -17.32
N GLY A 652 22.21 -16.72 -16.69
CA GLY A 652 21.33 -16.88 -15.54
C GLY A 652 19.90 -17.27 -15.93
N SER A 653 19.03 -17.38 -14.92
CA SER A 653 17.61 -17.71 -15.05
C SER A 653 16.87 -16.71 -15.96
N GLY A 654 16.70 -17.05 -17.24
CA GLY A 654 16.03 -16.18 -18.23
C GLY A 654 16.95 -15.31 -19.10
N GLY A 655 18.24 -15.64 -19.18
CA GLY A 655 19.20 -14.96 -20.05
C GLY A 655 19.97 -13.83 -19.37
N ASN A 656 21.03 -13.37 -20.04
CA ASN A 656 21.91 -12.30 -19.59
C ASN A 656 21.45 -10.94 -20.15
N ARG A 657 21.08 -10.02 -19.26
CA ARG A 657 20.58 -8.69 -19.57
C ARG A 657 21.65 -7.78 -20.15
N ILE A 658 21.34 -7.28 -21.33
CA ILE A 658 22.06 -6.20 -21.98
C ILE A 658 21.43 -4.87 -21.57
N LEU A 659 20.09 -4.80 -21.58
CA LEU A 659 19.31 -3.61 -21.25
C LEU A 659 18.01 -4.01 -20.54
N PHE A 660 17.60 -3.23 -19.54
CA PHE A 660 16.39 -3.46 -18.75
C PHE A 660 15.74 -2.14 -18.32
N SER A 661 14.43 -2.01 -18.53
CA SER A 661 13.61 -0.86 -18.11
C SER A 661 12.18 -1.33 -17.80
N LEU A 662 12.04 -2.40 -16.99
CA LEU A 662 10.72 -2.92 -16.58
C LEU A 662 10.28 -2.38 -15.20
N GLN A 663 8.99 -2.15 -15.05
CA GLN A 663 8.30 -1.94 -13.76
C GLN A 663 7.91 -3.26 -13.08
N HIS A 664 7.36 -3.17 -11.86
CA HIS A 664 6.90 -4.33 -11.07
C HIS A 664 5.77 -5.13 -11.75
N ASN A 665 4.93 -4.45 -12.54
CA ASN A 665 3.88 -5.07 -13.37
C ASN A 665 4.44 -5.66 -14.69
N HIS A 666 5.76 -5.68 -14.85
CA HIS A 666 6.46 -6.14 -16.05
C HIS A 666 6.23 -5.29 -17.31
N SER A 667 5.79 -4.05 -17.15
CA SER A 667 5.70 -3.05 -18.22
C SER A 667 7.05 -2.43 -18.56
N GLY A 668 7.36 -2.17 -19.84
CA GLY A 668 8.62 -1.58 -20.28
C GLY A 668 9.38 -2.41 -21.32
N ILE A 669 10.72 -2.40 -21.28
CA ILE A 669 11.59 -3.11 -22.24
C ILE A 669 12.63 -3.98 -21.51
N ASP A 670 12.82 -5.24 -21.93
CA ASP A 670 13.92 -6.13 -21.50
C ASP A 670 14.61 -6.74 -22.73
N LEU A 671 15.95 -6.61 -22.79
CA LEU A 671 16.77 -7.16 -23.86
C LEU A 671 17.86 -8.04 -23.25
N VAL A 672 17.84 -9.31 -23.62
CA VAL A 672 18.77 -10.33 -23.09
C VAL A 672 19.45 -11.11 -24.21
N HIS A 673 20.53 -11.82 -23.87
CA HIS A 673 21.05 -12.91 -24.69
C HIS A 673 21.05 -14.25 -23.96
N HIS A 674 20.94 -15.33 -24.72
CA HIS A 674 20.92 -16.72 -24.28
C HIS A 674 22.28 -17.40 -24.43
N ALA A 675 22.44 -18.59 -23.86
CA ALA A 675 23.70 -19.35 -23.91
C ALA A 675 24.09 -19.78 -25.33
N ASN A 676 23.10 -20.04 -26.18
CA ASN A 676 23.29 -20.33 -27.61
C ASN A 676 23.63 -19.07 -28.44
N GLY A 677 23.75 -17.89 -27.81
CA GLY A 677 24.07 -16.63 -28.48
C GLY A 677 22.89 -15.96 -29.20
N ALA A 678 21.66 -16.47 -29.09
CA ALA A 678 20.48 -15.75 -29.53
C ALA A 678 20.18 -14.55 -28.61
N MET A 679 19.61 -13.48 -29.15
CA MET A 679 19.08 -12.33 -28.41
C MET A 679 17.56 -12.37 -28.35
N ARG A 680 16.97 -11.86 -27.28
CA ARG A 680 15.51 -11.81 -27.06
C ARG A 680 15.08 -10.44 -26.57
N LEU A 681 14.01 -9.92 -27.16
CA LEU A 681 13.36 -8.67 -26.77
C LEU A 681 11.97 -8.96 -26.20
N ALA A 682 11.70 -8.40 -25.02
CA ALA A 682 10.38 -8.33 -24.41
C ALA A 682 9.90 -6.87 -24.30
N VAL A 683 8.61 -6.64 -24.53
CA VAL A 683 7.93 -5.33 -24.44
C VAL A 683 6.65 -5.49 -23.63
N ASN A 684 6.56 -4.83 -22.48
CA ASN A 684 5.42 -4.90 -21.55
C ASN A 684 4.98 -6.29 -21.05
N GLU A 685 5.77 -7.34 -21.29
CA GLU A 685 5.41 -8.69 -20.86
C GLU A 685 6.67 -9.45 -20.43
N TRP A 686 6.80 -9.71 -19.13
CA TRP A 686 7.82 -10.61 -18.58
C TRP A 686 7.18 -11.58 -17.56
N PRO A 687 7.67 -12.83 -17.40
CA PRO A 687 8.40 -13.58 -18.42
C PRO A 687 7.54 -13.68 -19.69
N ASP A 688 8.16 -13.45 -20.83
CA ASP A 688 7.44 -13.43 -22.10
C ASP A 688 6.98 -14.83 -22.50
N ARG A 689 5.69 -14.96 -22.84
CA ARG A 689 5.16 -16.19 -23.46
C ARG A 689 5.40 -16.22 -24.97
N ILE A 690 5.92 -15.11 -25.53
CA ILE A 690 6.15 -14.93 -26.96
C ILE A 690 7.65 -15.03 -27.23
N ARG A 691 8.03 -16.04 -28.01
CA ARG A 691 9.43 -16.28 -28.37
C ARG A 691 9.88 -15.35 -29.48
N ASN A 692 10.34 -14.16 -29.10
CA ASN A 692 10.81 -13.10 -29.99
C ASN A 692 12.34 -13.06 -30.08
N ASP A 693 12.91 -14.17 -30.56
CA ASP A 693 14.35 -14.41 -30.56
C ASP A 693 14.97 -14.11 -31.94
N SER A 694 16.20 -13.60 -31.94
CA SER A 694 17.09 -13.70 -33.09
C SER A 694 17.43 -15.16 -33.40
N SER A 695 18.08 -15.41 -34.54
CA SER A 695 18.71 -16.71 -34.78
C SER A 695 19.81 -17.00 -33.75
N GLU A 696 20.17 -18.27 -33.58
CA GLU A 696 21.24 -18.70 -32.68
C GLU A 696 22.63 -18.27 -33.19
N GLY A 697 23.63 -18.22 -32.30
CA GLY A 697 25.03 -17.94 -32.63
C GLY A 697 25.36 -16.49 -33.00
N LYS A 698 24.44 -15.54 -32.74
CA LYS A 698 24.65 -14.13 -33.09
C LYS A 698 25.59 -13.41 -32.15
N VAL A 699 25.42 -13.57 -30.84
CA VAL A 699 26.41 -13.15 -29.84
C VAL A 699 27.52 -14.20 -29.79
N LYS A 700 28.77 -13.76 -29.97
CA LYS A 700 29.95 -14.64 -30.05
C LYS A 700 30.94 -14.32 -28.93
N LEU A 701 31.47 -15.36 -28.30
CA LEU A 701 32.47 -15.22 -27.24
C LEU A 701 33.73 -14.54 -27.78
N GLY A 702 34.20 -13.50 -27.10
CA GLY A 702 35.44 -12.79 -27.39
C GLY A 702 35.45 -11.96 -28.69
N LYS A 703 34.35 -11.89 -29.44
CA LYS A 703 34.26 -11.14 -30.70
C LYS A 703 33.28 -9.98 -30.58
N TRP A 704 33.65 -8.83 -31.15
CA TRP A 704 32.72 -7.70 -31.28
C TRP A 704 31.61 -8.06 -32.27
N VAL A 705 30.38 -7.94 -31.79
CA VAL A 705 29.16 -8.12 -32.57
C VAL A 705 28.41 -6.81 -32.55
N PHE A 706 28.09 -6.30 -33.73
CA PHE A 706 27.12 -5.22 -33.87
C PHE A 706 25.73 -5.83 -33.93
N PHE A 707 24.82 -5.35 -33.08
CA PHE A 707 23.43 -5.79 -33.06
C PHE A 707 22.49 -4.60 -33.22
N THR A 708 21.35 -4.86 -33.83
CA THR A 708 20.21 -3.95 -33.81
C THR A 708 18.91 -4.73 -33.71
N VAL A 709 18.00 -4.27 -32.86
CA VAL A 709 16.60 -4.69 -32.86
C VAL A 709 15.70 -3.48 -33.04
N THR A 710 14.77 -3.58 -33.97
CA THR A 710 13.73 -2.55 -34.20
C THR A 710 12.37 -3.09 -33.77
N TYR A 711 11.51 -2.22 -33.25
CA TYR A 711 10.11 -2.50 -32.91
C TYR A 711 9.20 -1.42 -33.52
N ASP A 712 8.06 -1.81 -34.10
CA ASP A 712 7.07 -0.89 -34.66
C ASP A 712 5.63 -1.40 -34.43
N ALA A 713 5.00 -0.90 -33.37
CA ALA A 713 3.63 -1.23 -32.98
C ALA A 713 2.56 -0.84 -34.02
N SER A 714 2.92 -0.09 -35.07
CA SER A 714 1.99 0.20 -36.18
C SER A 714 1.82 -0.99 -37.14
N LYS A 715 2.70 -1.99 -37.09
CA LYS A 715 2.63 -3.19 -37.91
C LYS A 715 1.97 -4.33 -37.15
N ARG A 716 1.04 -5.05 -37.79
CA ARG A 716 0.36 -6.19 -37.15
C ARG A 716 1.20 -7.47 -37.06
N LYS A 717 2.15 -7.64 -38.00
CA LYS A 717 3.08 -8.76 -38.12
C LYS A 717 4.46 -8.21 -38.48
N ASP A 718 5.51 -8.97 -38.19
CA ASP A 718 6.90 -8.58 -38.47
C ASP A 718 7.24 -7.20 -37.91
N ASN A 719 6.65 -6.91 -36.75
CA ASN A 719 6.82 -5.65 -36.03
C ASN A 719 8.16 -5.62 -35.28
N VAL A 720 8.89 -6.73 -35.20
CA VAL A 720 10.26 -6.79 -34.70
C VAL A 720 11.20 -7.24 -35.83
N CYS A 721 12.30 -6.52 -36.03
CA CYS A 721 13.35 -6.92 -36.98
C CYS A 721 14.72 -6.92 -36.28
N TRP A 722 15.45 -8.03 -36.43
CA TRP A 722 16.79 -8.25 -35.90
C TRP A 722 17.84 -8.10 -36.99
N TYR A 723 18.91 -7.37 -36.69
CA TYR A 723 20.04 -7.15 -37.60
C TYR A 723 21.35 -7.40 -36.88
N PHE A 724 22.32 -7.96 -37.59
CA PHE A 724 23.64 -8.22 -37.05
C PHE A 724 24.73 -7.93 -38.07
N GLY A 725 25.86 -7.46 -37.56
CA GLY A 725 27.12 -7.30 -38.28
C GLY A 725 28.30 -7.52 -37.35
N ASP A 726 29.50 -7.30 -37.86
CA ASP A 726 30.73 -7.34 -37.05
C ASP A 726 31.71 -6.27 -37.55
N GLU A 727 32.96 -6.33 -37.12
CA GLU A 727 33.97 -5.34 -37.47
C GLU A 727 34.34 -5.35 -38.96
N ASN A 728 34.03 -6.41 -39.70
CA ASN A 728 34.39 -6.56 -41.11
C ASN A 728 33.17 -6.71 -42.03
N THR A 729 32.01 -7.01 -41.45
CA THR A 729 30.78 -7.32 -42.18
C THR A 729 29.68 -6.30 -41.86
N PRO A 730 29.15 -5.58 -42.86
CA PRO A 730 28.02 -4.68 -42.66
C PRO A 730 26.80 -5.41 -42.09
N ALA A 731 26.03 -4.68 -41.28
CA ALA A 731 24.81 -5.19 -40.68
C ALA A 731 23.82 -5.64 -41.78
N ASN A 732 23.24 -6.81 -41.58
CA ASN A 732 22.22 -7.40 -42.44
C ASN A 732 21.05 -7.91 -41.60
N LEU A 733 19.88 -8.00 -42.23
CA LEU A 733 18.68 -8.56 -41.60
C LEU A 733 18.93 -10.05 -41.28
N ASP A 734 18.74 -10.41 -40.02
CA ASP A 734 18.73 -11.80 -39.57
C ASP A 734 17.32 -12.37 -39.64
N ARG A 735 16.38 -11.73 -38.95
CA ARG A 735 15.03 -12.27 -38.78
C ARG A 735 14.00 -11.17 -38.57
N LYS A 736 12.78 -11.46 -39.02
CA LYS A 736 11.57 -10.73 -38.63
C LYS A 736 10.74 -11.61 -37.72
N THR A 737 10.22 -11.03 -36.67
CA THR A 737 9.40 -11.70 -35.66
C THR A 737 8.19 -10.86 -35.34
N SER A 738 7.12 -11.50 -34.88
CA SER A 738 5.90 -10.83 -34.45
C SER A 738 5.82 -10.85 -32.93
N TYR A 739 5.57 -9.69 -32.35
CA TYR A 739 5.37 -9.46 -30.93
C TYR A 739 3.98 -8.84 -30.69
N ASN A 740 3.45 -8.89 -29.46
CA ASN A 740 2.18 -8.24 -29.15
C ASN A 740 2.22 -6.75 -29.49
N ASN A 741 1.20 -6.28 -30.20
CA ASN A 741 1.15 -4.90 -30.71
C ASN A 741 0.68 -3.94 -29.62
N GLY A 742 1.51 -2.98 -29.25
CA GLY A 742 1.13 -1.93 -28.31
C GLY A 742 2.24 -0.90 -28.07
N PRO A 743 1.91 0.30 -27.58
CA PRO A 743 2.93 1.21 -27.08
C PRO A 743 3.62 0.60 -25.86
N VAL A 744 4.89 0.92 -25.64
CA VAL A 744 5.53 0.76 -24.32
C VAL A 744 4.66 1.48 -23.29
N ASP A 745 4.41 0.88 -22.12
CA ASP A 745 3.49 1.49 -21.15
C ASP A 745 4.00 2.86 -20.65
N GLU A 746 3.08 3.65 -20.11
CA GLU A 746 3.33 5.01 -19.61
C GLU A 746 4.10 5.00 -18.28
N GLY A 747 4.28 3.82 -17.67
CA GLY A 747 5.19 3.61 -16.55
C GLY A 747 6.35 2.72 -16.96
N THR A 748 7.49 3.30 -17.37
CA THR A 748 8.74 2.54 -17.53
C THR A 748 9.54 2.53 -16.23
N GLY A 749 10.34 1.48 -16.01
CA GLY A 749 11.28 1.46 -14.89
C GLY A 749 12.54 2.26 -15.22
N ASP A 750 13.37 2.54 -14.22
CA ASP A 750 14.74 3.04 -14.45
C ASP A 750 15.43 2.18 -15.51
N LEU A 751 16.04 2.85 -16.50
CA LEU A 751 16.80 2.15 -17.53
C LEU A 751 18.18 1.76 -16.96
N ALA A 752 18.48 0.47 -17.05
CA ALA A 752 19.71 -0.12 -16.61
C ALA A 752 20.36 -0.92 -17.74
N ILE A 753 21.69 -0.84 -17.83
CA ILE A 753 22.53 -1.59 -18.75
C ILE A 753 23.33 -2.62 -17.93
N GLY A 754 23.29 -3.89 -18.35
CA GLY A 754 23.84 -4.99 -17.57
C GLY A 754 22.92 -5.46 -16.43
N ASN A 755 23.43 -5.53 -15.20
CA ASN A 755 22.73 -6.15 -14.07
C ASN A 755 21.97 -5.20 -13.13
N PHE A 756 20.70 -4.87 -13.37
CA PHE A 756 19.89 -4.30 -12.29
C PHE A 756 18.78 -5.22 -11.87
N ASN A 757 18.62 -5.39 -10.56
CA ASN A 757 17.35 -5.83 -10.03
C ASN A 757 17.11 -5.43 -8.57
N LYS A 758 16.48 -4.27 -8.37
CA LYS A 758 15.66 -4.03 -7.18
C LYS A 758 14.19 -4.42 -7.41
N THR A 759 13.75 -4.54 -8.66
CA THR A 759 12.34 -4.66 -9.07
C THR A 759 11.78 -6.09 -9.02
N LEU A 760 12.62 -7.13 -9.11
CA LEU A 760 12.25 -8.54 -9.04
C LEU A 760 12.93 -9.16 -7.82
N GLN A 761 12.13 -9.35 -6.78
CA GLN A 761 12.54 -9.93 -5.53
C GLN A 761 13.11 -11.35 -5.74
N GLY A 762 14.38 -11.55 -5.39
CA GLY A 762 14.99 -12.87 -5.25
C GLY A 762 15.56 -13.55 -6.51
N ALA A 763 15.25 -13.10 -7.73
CA ALA A 763 15.69 -13.77 -8.98
C ALA A 763 16.81 -13.05 -9.76
N GLY A 764 17.36 -11.95 -9.25
CA GLY A 764 18.09 -10.98 -10.06
C GLY A 764 19.61 -11.13 -10.17
N LEU A 765 20.28 -11.98 -9.38
CA LEU A 765 21.74 -11.91 -9.24
C LEU A 765 22.53 -12.66 -10.32
N ASP A 766 21.93 -13.55 -11.11
CA ASP A 766 22.66 -14.38 -12.08
C ASP A 766 22.55 -13.93 -13.55
N ARG A 767 21.67 -12.96 -13.86
CA ARG A 767 21.27 -12.54 -15.22
C ARG A 767 22.10 -11.39 -15.82
N GLN A 768 23.36 -11.22 -15.45
CA GLN A 768 24.20 -10.11 -15.96
C GLN A 768 24.82 -10.38 -17.35
N PHE A 769 24.81 -9.41 -18.27
CA PHE A 769 25.75 -9.43 -19.41
C PHE A 769 27.21 -9.32 -18.96
N ARG A 770 28.02 -10.30 -19.37
CA ARG A 770 29.45 -10.38 -19.04
C ARG A 770 30.26 -10.00 -20.26
N GLY A 771 30.99 -8.90 -20.19
CA GLY A 771 31.85 -8.44 -21.26
C GLY A 771 31.75 -6.94 -21.49
N GLN A 772 32.12 -6.53 -22.70
CA GLN A 772 32.24 -5.13 -23.07
C GLN A 772 31.04 -4.67 -23.91
N ILE A 773 30.59 -3.45 -23.65
CA ILE A 773 29.50 -2.78 -24.38
C ILE A 773 30.00 -1.41 -24.83
N ARG A 774 29.75 -1.06 -26.09
CA ARG A 774 30.01 0.30 -26.62
C ARG A 774 28.98 0.70 -27.65
N GLY A 775 28.89 1.99 -27.93
CA GLY A 775 28.04 2.56 -28.98
C GLY A 775 26.56 2.19 -28.86
N LEU A 776 26.07 1.91 -27.65
CA LEU A 776 24.67 1.58 -27.42
C LEU A 776 23.83 2.83 -27.62
N GLN A 777 22.84 2.74 -28.49
CA GLN A 777 21.90 3.81 -28.76
C GLN A 777 20.47 3.28 -28.72
N ILE A 778 19.57 4.10 -28.16
CA ILE A 778 18.13 3.84 -28.19
C ILE A 778 17.47 4.99 -28.93
N TYR A 779 16.78 4.69 -30.02
CA TYR A 779 15.89 5.62 -30.69
C TYR A 779 14.46 5.24 -30.31
N ALA A 780 13.67 6.19 -29.83
CA ALA A 780 12.28 5.95 -29.47
C ALA A 780 11.40 7.08 -30.00
N SER A 781 10.16 6.72 -30.32
CA SER A 781 9.14 7.61 -30.86
C SER A 781 7.75 7.18 -30.42
N ARG A 782 6.92 8.15 -30.02
CA ARG A 782 5.49 7.93 -29.77
C ARG A 782 4.67 7.76 -31.05
N LEU A 783 5.25 8.11 -32.19
CA LEU A 783 4.68 7.85 -33.52
C LEU A 783 5.14 6.47 -34.02
N GLY A 784 4.28 5.81 -34.79
CA GLY A 784 4.65 4.59 -35.50
C GLY A 784 5.76 4.83 -36.52
N ARG A 785 6.54 3.79 -36.84
CA ARG A 785 7.66 3.78 -37.82
C ARG A 785 8.87 4.66 -37.51
N ARG A 786 8.69 5.86 -36.96
CA ARG A 786 9.76 6.87 -36.83
C ARG A 786 10.94 6.42 -35.96
N GLY A 787 10.68 5.63 -34.93
CA GLY A 787 11.72 5.05 -34.07
C GLY A 787 12.31 3.75 -34.61
N ALA A 788 11.68 3.11 -35.59
CA ALA A 788 12.18 1.89 -36.23
C ALA A 788 13.05 2.25 -37.44
N LEU A 789 14.37 2.27 -37.24
CA LEU A 789 15.33 2.77 -38.22
C LEU A 789 15.44 1.85 -39.45
N SER A 790 15.76 2.45 -40.61
CA SER A 790 16.03 1.71 -41.85
C SER A 790 17.36 0.97 -41.78
N LEU A 791 17.52 -0.08 -42.60
CA LEU A 791 18.79 -0.81 -42.71
C LEU A 791 19.96 0.09 -43.13
N GLU A 792 19.70 1.07 -44.00
CA GLU A 792 20.70 2.06 -44.40
C GLU A 792 21.20 2.85 -43.19
N LYS A 793 20.27 3.38 -42.38
CA LYS A 793 20.65 4.11 -41.16
C LYS A 793 21.37 3.21 -40.16
N ILE A 794 20.94 1.96 -40.01
CA ILE A 794 21.59 0.97 -39.15
C ILE A 794 23.06 0.75 -39.58
N ARG A 795 23.32 0.64 -40.89
CA ARG A 795 24.68 0.50 -41.44
C ARG A 795 25.52 1.76 -41.26
N GLU A 796 24.91 2.95 -41.26
CA GLU A 796 25.63 4.19 -40.87
C GLU A 796 26.04 4.14 -39.39
N LEU A 797 25.12 3.76 -38.50
CA LEU A 797 25.39 3.70 -37.06
C LEU A 797 26.48 2.68 -36.72
N GLN A 798 26.54 1.55 -37.43
CA GLN A 798 27.63 0.59 -37.28
C GLN A 798 29.02 1.22 -37.53
N LYS A 799 29.12 2.24 -38.40
CA LYS A 799 30.40 2.89 -38.72
C LYS A 799 30.86 3.89 -37.65
N MET A 800 29.95 4.35 -36.78
CA MET A 800 30.23 5.35 -35.73
C MET A 800 30.93 4.74 -34.51
N ARG A 801 32.06 4.05 -34.74
CA ARG A 801 32.79 3.28 -33.72
C ARG A 801 33.31 4.12 -32.57
#